data_AF-A0A6C0E0E6-F1
#
_entry.id   AF-A0A6C0E0E6-F1
#
_cell.length_a   1.000
_cell.length_b   1.000
_cell.length_c   1.000
_cell.angle_alpha   90.00
_cell.angle_beta   90.00
_cell.angle_gamma   90.00
#
_symmetry.space_group_name_H-M   'P 1'
#
loop_
_entity.id
_entity.type
_entity.pdbx_description
1 polymer ?
#
loop_
_entity_poly.entity_id
_entity_poly.type
_entity_poly.pdbx_seq_one_letter_code
_entity_poly.pdbx_strand_id
1 'polypeptide(L)'
;MNNQDKGYLYEIQIRDYIINELKFPAYLWKDTPETILLQNNIIGSHNHNRLRRIENKINSLRDTGIDVIQIENDKCSLVQCKNGYKKGIKMEDLAGFMCWISTLDTLKGYIYYTDKLSINILSLPKNKRIEYIKQPFKQNIIDEINVLEKYEPYDYQQIAVNKFIEHFEKNNRGILSMPCGTGKTMTSYLISQKFKQIIILSPLKEFAKQNLNRYIEYGYENKTLLVSSDGCRDVKEIKKFIKSNKSFIISSTFCSIDCLIQVLDKCSNPLIIIDEFHNLSKNNIIDEEDDFYKILNSKHKIMFMSATPRVYELEDELEDTEHIFGEIFYKMSFNEAIEKKFITDYKIWLPSIHEDNSQLNKELSIYEIDEVIKCKCNFFFSCLLNYGSKKCIIYCQDTNEINLMIEAMNKLNEFYCLDIGINQITASNTEKQRMKVLDDFRERGDIQLLFSVRILDECIDIPSCDSIFITYPTKSKIRTIQRMSRCMRINKSNPFKVGNIFIWCDEYDKILETLSGIKEYDIMFKDKIKVNSIGFFVEGVDKGCEIDNKLVEKYIMGVKEFRCISWNEKLEQVKKYIDDNVKRPSNKNKDTKILGQWISYQQTNYKSKKYIMKNSDIYNKWTEFITSKKYKKYFMSNEEEWQSNLNLIKKYIDENNKRPSESDKNRDIKILGQWISHQQQNYKSKEHIMKNSDIYDKWTEFITSEKYKKYFMSNEEEWQSNLNLVKKYIDENNKTPSTHDKNRDIKTLGQWISTQQKNYKSKEYIMKNSDIYDKWTVFITSEKYKKYFMSNDEEWQSNLNLVKKYIDENNKTPSDKNRDIKILGWISNQQTNYKSKEYIMKNPNIYDKWTELITSEKYKKYFMSNEEEWQSNLNLVKKYIDENNKTPSTHDKNRDIKILGNWLSTQQQNYKSKEYIMKNSDIYDKWTVFITSEKYKKYFMSNEEEWQDKINLIKKYIDENDKRPSNSDKIKDTKTLAEWISTQQKNYKSKEYIMKNSDIYDKWTVFITSEKYKKYFMSNDEEWQSNLNLIKKYIDENNKRPSDKNKDTKMLGQWLHHQITNYKSKKQIMKNSDIYDKWTEFINNPQYKQYFN
;
A
#
# COMPACT_ATOMS: atom_id res chain seq x y z
N MET A 1 -21.21 50.23 -52.08
CA MET A 1 -21.50 50.05 -50.64
C MET A 1 -22.66 50.94 -50.24
N ASN A 2 -23.71 50.32 -49.71
CA ASN A 2 -24.83 51.02 -49.11
C ASN A 2 -24.38 51.68 -47.77
N ASN A 3 -25.25 52.43 -47.10
CA ASN A 3 -24.89 53.09 -45.84
C ASN A 3 -24.66 52.10 -44.68
N GLN A 4 -25.28 50.93 -44.70
CA GLN A 4 -25.09 49.88 -43.68
C GLN A 4 -23.71 49.24 -43.79
N ASP A 5 -23.26 48.91 -45.01
CA ASP A 5 -21.91 48.38 -45.28
C ASP A 5 -20.84 49.38 -44.81
N LYS A 6 -21.06 50.68 -45.05
CA LYS A 6 -20.16 51.76 -44.59
C LYS A 6 -20.18 51.94 -43.07
N GLY A 7 -21.31 51.67 -42.42
CA GLY A 7 -21.42 51.64 -40.96
C GLY A 7 -20.61 50.50 -40.38
N TYR A 8 -20.86 49.28 -40.86
CA TYR A 8 -20.17 48.08 -40.41
C TYR A 8 -18.66 48.12 -40.67
N LEU A 9 -18.22 48.63 -41.83
CA LEU A 9 -16.79 48.87 -42.09
C LEU A 9 -16.17 49.87 -41.10
N TYR A 10 -16.93 50.88 -40.69
CA TYR A 10 -16.47 51.84 -39.69
C TYR A 10 -16.37 51.19 -38.31
N GLU A 11 -17.30 50.32 -37.93
CA GLU A 11 -17.21 49.54 -36.68
C GLU A 11 -15.95 48.67 -36.65
N ILE A 12 -15.66 47.96 -37.75
CA ILE A 12 -14.41 47.21 -37.92
C ILE A 12 -13.20 48.13 -37.76
N GLN A 13 -13.20 49.28 -38.42
CA GLN A 13 -12.11 50.24 -38.32
C GLN A 13 -11.91 50.75 -36.88
N ILE A 14 -12.99 51.04 -36.16
CA ILE A 14 -12.91 51.50 -34.76
C ILE A 14 -12.40 50.39 -33.85
N ARG A 15 -12.89 49.15 -34.00
CA ARG A 15 -12.34 48.00 -33.28
C ARG A 15 -10.84 47.87 -33.54
N ASP A 16 -10.41 47.93 -34.81
CA ASP A 16 -9.01 47.78 -35.18
C ASP A 16 -8.16 48.95 -34.69
N TYR A 17 -8.72 50.16 -34.62
CA TYR A 17 -8.09 51.32 -33.99
C TYR A 17 -7.88 51.11 -32.48
N ILE A 18 -8.90 50.62 -31.78
CA ILE A 18 -8.82 50.32 -30.34
C ILE A 18 -7.76 49.24 -30.08
N ILE A 19 -7.71 48.21 -30.92
CA ILE A 19 -6.74 47.11 -30.80
C ILE A 19 -5.32 47.58 -31.13
N ASN A 20 -5.13 48.24 -32.27
CA ASN A 20 -3.80 48.49 -32.80
C ASN A 20 -3.18 49.80 -32.29
N GLU A 21 -3.97 50.85 -32.09
CA GLU A 21 -3.48 52.16 -31.64
C GLU A 21 -3.61 52.30 -30.12
N LEU A 22 -4.79 51.99 -29.56
CA LEU A 22 -5.03 52.13 -28.11
C LEU A 22 -4.51 50.94 -27.29
N LYS A 23 -4.20 49.82 -27.94
CA LYS A 23 -3.73 48.58 -27.31
C LYS A 23 -4.71 48.03 -26.27
N PHE A 24 -6.00 48.08 -26.56
CA PHE A 24 -7.04 47.45 -25.74
C PHE A 24 -7.72 46.29 -26.49
N PRO A 25 -8.07 45.18 -25.81
CA PRO A 25 -8.95 44.17 -26.39
C PRO A 25 -10.30 44.78 -26.78
N ALA A 26 -10.77 44.50 -27.99
CA ALA A 26 -12.07 44.95 -28.46
C ALA A 26 -12.74 43.89 -29.33
N TYR A 27 -14.06 43.80 -29.21
CA TYR A 27 -14.91 42.84 -29.92
C TYR A 27 -16.02 43.59 -30.64
N LEU A 28 -16.35 43.19 -31.87
CA LEU A 28 -17.62 43.63 -32.46
C LEU A 28 -18.76 43.08 -31.59
N TRP A 29 -19.87 43.82 -31.51
CA TRP A 29 -21.02 43.43 -30.71
C TRP A 29 -21.46 41.98 -30.97
N LYS A 30 -21.56 41.60 -32.24
CA LYS A 30 -21.93 40.23 -32.67
C LYS A 30 -20.92 39.14 -32.32
N ASP A 31 -19.69 39.52 -32.01
CA ASP A 31 -18.55 38.61 -31.79
C ASP A 31 -18.12 38.57 -30.32
N THR A 32 -18.85 39.26 -29.44
CA THR A 32 -18.44 39.39 -28.04
C THR A 32 -18.68 38.09 -27.29
N PRO A 33 -17.66 37.54 -26.61
CA PRO A 33 -17.83 36.38 -25.72
C PRO A 33 -18.97 36.61 -24.71
N GLU A 34 -19.89 35.66 -24.58
CA GLU A 34 -21.06 35.84 -23.71
C GLU A 34 -20.67 35.96 -22.23
N THR A 35 -19.52 35.40 -21.81
CA THR A 35 -19.00 35.59 -20.44
C THR A 35 -18.71 37.05 -20.12
N ILE A 36 -18.19 37.83 -21.09
CA ILE A 36 -17.96 39.27 -20.91
C ILE A 36 -19.30 39.97 -20.70
N LEU A 37 -20.33 39.57 -21.44
CA LEU A 37 -21.66 40.16 -21.35
C LEU A 37 -22.34 39.79 -20.02
N LEU A 38 -22.21 38.54 -19.57
CA LEU A 38 -22.74 38.03 -18.30
C LEU A 38 -22.08 38.72 -17.10
N GLN A 39 -20.74 38.76 -17.06
CA GLN A 39 -19.97 39.37 -15.95
C GLN A 39 -20.26 40.86 -15.77
N ASN A 40 -20.75 41.53 -16.82
CA ASN A 40 -21.10 42.95 -16.80
C ASN A 40 -22.61 43.19 -16.84
N ASN A 41 -23.43 42.16 -16.58
CA ASN A 41 -24.90 42.22 -16.52
C ASN A 41 -25.56 42.78 -17.80
N ILE A 42 -24.91 42.62 -18.96
CA ILE A 42 -25.47 43.01 -20.27
C ILE A 42 -26.50 41.96 -20.73
N ILE A 43 -26.30 40.69 -20.38
CA ILE A 43 -27.27 39.60 -20.55
C ILE A 43 -27.42 38.83 -19.21
N GLY A 44 -28.58 38.19 -19.00
CA GLY A 44 -28.85 37.43 -17.77
C GLY A 44 -28.32 35.99 -17.79
N SER A 45 -28.51 35.27 -18.91
CA SER A 45 -28.02 33.89 -19.09
C SER A 45 -27.79 33.55 -20.57
N HIS A 46 -27.09 32.44 -20.84
CA HIS A 46 -26.96 31.91 -22.20
C HIS A 46 -28.32 31.60 -22.83
N ASN A 47 -29.23 30.99 -22.06
CA ASN A 47 -30.59 30.70 -22.52
C ASN A 47 -31.38 31.98 -22.85
N HIS A 48 -31.25 33.03 -22.04
CA HIS A 48 -31.87 34.34 -22.33
C HIS A 48 -31.40 34.90 -23.68
N ASN A 49 -30.11 34.79 -23.99
CA ASN A 49 -29.57 35.24 -25.26
C ASN A 49 -30.01 34.35 -26.44
N ARG A 50 -30.04 33.02 -26.24
CA ARG A 50 -30.54 32.05 -27.21
C ARG A 50 -31.99 32.33 -27.63
N LEU A 51 -32.89 32.56 -26.67
CA LEU A 51 -34.29 32.88 -26.97
C LEU A 51 -34.41 34.16 -27.82
N ARG A 52 -33.56 35.16 -27.57
CA ARG A 52 -33.48 36.37 -28.41
C ARG A 52 -33.00 36.07 -29.84
N ARG A 53 -32.05 35.15 -30.03
CA ARG A 53 -31.61 34.72 -31.37
C ARG A 53 -32.76 34.09 -32.16
N ILE A 54 -33.56 33.24 -31.49
CA ILE A 54 -34.74 32.59 -32.08
C ILE A 54 -35.78 33.63 -32.52
N GLU A 55 -36.14 34.57 -31.64
CA GLU A 55 -37.15 35.60 -31.94
C GLU A 55 -36.76 36.49 -33.12
N ASN A 56 -35.49 36.87 -33.21
CA ASN A 56 -35.02 37.87 -34.17
C ASN A 56 -34.48 37.28 -35.48
N LYS A 57 -34.33 35.94 -35.58
CA LYS A 57 -33.69 35.23 -36.71
C LYS A 57 -32.28 35.74 -37.06
N ILE A 58 -31.57 36.31 -36.09
CA ILE A 58 -30.21 36.86 -36.25
C ILE A 58 -29.34 36.30 -35.12
N ASN A 59 -28.10 35.93 -35.44
CA ASN A 59 -27.17 35.27 -34.51
C ASN A 59 -26.62 36.18 -33.40
N SER A 60 -26.71 37.49 -33.55
CA SER A 60 -26.23 38.46 -32.55
C SER A 60 -27.36 38.93 -31.64
N LEU A 61 -26.99 39.45 -30.46
CA LEU A 61 -27.88 40.29 -29.67
C LEU A 61 -28.48 41.38 -30.57
N ARG A 62 -29.77 41.70 -30.32
CA ARG A 62 -30.47 42.79 -31.00
C ARG A 62 -29.58 44.05 -30.98
N ASP A 63 -29.41 44.67 -32.15
CA ASP A 63 -28.76 45.97 -32.21
C ASP A 63 -29.58 46.96 -31.38
N THR A 64 -28.94 47.48 -30.35
CA THR A 64 -29.49 48.42 -29.38
C THR A 64 -28.67 49.71 -29.33
N GLY A 65 -27.76 49.89 -30.30
CA GLY A 65 -26.83 51.02 -30.39
C GLY A 65 -25.46 50.79 -29.76
N ILE A 66 -25.14 49.56 -29.32
CA ILE A 66 -23.78 49.16 -28.93
C ILE A 66 -23.18 48.41 -30.12
N ASP A 67 -22.05 48.90 -30.62
CA ASP A 67 -21.42 48.35 -31.83
C ASP A 67 -20.13 47.59 -31.51
N VAL A 68 -19.39 48.04 -30.48
CA VAL A 68 -18.14 47.43 -30.03
C VAL A 68 -18.12 47.33 -28.50
N ILE A 69 -17.56 46.24 -27.99
CA ILE A 69 -17.20 46.08 -26.59
C ILE A 69 -15.69 46.25 -26.47
N GLN A 70 -15.26 47.19 -25.61
CA GLN A 70 -13.86 47.48 -25.32
C GLN A 70 -13.53 47.04 -23.89
N ILE A 71 -12.38 46.41 -23.69
CA ILE A 71 -11.85 46.06 -22.36
C ILE A 71 -10.65 46.96 -22.05
N GLU A 72 -10.83 47.92 -21.15
CA GLU A 72 -9.79 48.86 -20.73
C GLU A 72 -9.41 48.57 -19.27
N ASN A 73 -8.15 48.18 -19.02
CA ASN A 73 -7.66 47.85 -17.66
C ASN A 73 -8.58 46.86 -16.93
N ASP A 74 -8.94 45.76 -17.62
CA ASP A 74 -9.87 44.71 -17.15
C ASP A 74 -11.30 45.19 -16.86
N LYS A 75 -11.69 46.37 -17.34
CA LYS A 75 -13.07 46.90 -17.24
C LYS A 75 -13.75 46.97 -18.59
N CYS A 76 -14.98 46.48 -18.64
CA CYS A 76 -15.81 46.56 -19.83
C CYS A 76 -16.29 48.01 -20.06
N SER A 77 -16.28 48.43 -21.33
CA SER A 77 -16.82 49.69 -21.81
C SER A 77 -17.61 49.48 -23.08
N LEU A 78 -18.69 50.24 -23.24
CA LEU A 78 -19.57 50.18 -24.41
C LEU A 78 -19.12 51.21 -25.44
N VAL A 79 -19.11 50.82 -26.71
CA VAL A 79 -18.68 51.70 -27.79
C VAL A 79 -19.76 51.78 -28.86
N GLN A 80 -20.07 53.01 -29.28
CA GLN A 80 -20.96 53.30 -30.39
C GLN A 80 -20.22 54.04 -31.51
N CYS A 81 -20.46 53.64 -32.75
CA CYS A 81 -19.79 54.08 -33.96
C CYS A 81 -20.79 54.79 -34.89
N LYS A 82 -20.53 56.06 -35.22
CA LYS A 82 -21.41 56.86 -36.08
C LYS A 82 -20.66 57.44 -37.28
N ASN A 83 -20.93 56.89 -38.46
CA ASN A 83 -20.35 57.31 -39.74
C ASN A 83 -21.34 58.11 -40.60
N GLY A 84 -20.89 59.22 -41.19
CA GLY A 84 -21.58 59.92 -42.29
C GLY A 84 -22.62 60.98 -41.90
N TYR A 85 -22.67 61.39 -40.63
CA TYR A 85 -23.65 62.36 -40.11
C TYR A 85 -23.25 63.81 -40.41
N LYS A 86 -23.32 64.22 -41.69
CA LYS A 86 -22.91 65.57 -42.15
C LYS A 86 -23.66 66.74 -41.46
N LYS A 87 -24.93 66.52 -41.10
CA LYS A 87 -25.77 67.50 -40.37
C LYS A 87 -25.55 67.50 -38.85
N GLY A 88 -24.63 66.67 -38.36
CA GLY A 88 -24.38 66.48 -36.94
C GLY A 88 -25.19 65.33 -36.35
N ILE A 89 -24.56 64.53 -35.49
CA ILE A 89 -25.22 63.48 -34.69
C ILE A 89 -26.14 64.15 -33.65
N LYS A 90 -27.38 63.69 -33.57
CA LYS A 90 -28.39 64.16 -32.60
C LYS A 90 -28.57 63.14 -31.48
N MET A 91 -29.24 63.56 -30.40
CA MET A 91 -29.56 62.66 -29.28
C MET A 91 -30.49 61.50 -29.68
N GLU A 92 -31.38 61.71 -30.66
CA GLU A 92 -32.22 60.63 -31.21
C GLU A 92 -31.39 59.49 -31.82
N ASP A 93 -30.25 59.83 -32.44
CA ASP A 93 -29.34 58.85 -33.06
C ASP A 93 -28.58 57.99 -32.03
N LEU A 94 -28.50 58.48 -30.78
CA LEU A 94 -27.76 57.87 -29.67
C LEU A 94 -28.68 57.29 -28.60
N ALA A 95 -30.00 57.39 -28.75
CA ALA A 95 -30.96 57.10 -27.69
C ALA A 95 -30.81 55.70 -27.07
N GLY A 96 -30.65 54.66 -27.92
CA GLY A 96 -30.46 53.29 -27.45
C GLY A 96 -29.20 53.10 -26.61
N PHE A 97 -28.07 53.66 -27.07
CA PHE A 97 -26.81 53.64 -26.34
C PHE A 97 -26.87 54.40 -25.02
N MET A 98 -27.53 55.57 -25.03
CA MET A 98 -27.74 56.38 -23.84
C MET A 98 -28.58 55.65 -22.79
N CYS A 99 -29.62 54.91 -23.21
CA CYS A 99 -30.38 54.05 -22.31
C CYS A 99 -29.49 52.98 -21.65
N TRP A 100 -28.62 52.33 -22.41
CA TRP A 100 -27.69 51.33 -21.84
C TRP A 100 -26.73 51.93 -20.82
N ILE A 101 -26.09 53.06 -21.14
CA ILE A 101 -25.19 53.75 -20.19
C ILE A 101 -25.95 54.25 -18.96
N SER A 102 -27.23 54.61 -19.09
CA SER A 102 -28.05 55.00 -17.95
C SER A 102 -28.40 53.80 -17.06
N THR A 103 -28.70 52.64 -17.64
CA THR A 103 -29.09 51.43 -16.92
C THR A 103 -27.89 50.72 -16.28
N LEU A 104 -26.76 50.65 -17.00
CA LEU A 104 -25.51 50.06 -16.52
C LEU A 104 -24.62 51.17 -15.94
N ASP A 105 -24.96 51.60 -14.73
CA ASP A 105 -24.36 52.76 -14.07
C ASP A 105 -22.85 52.63 -13.81
N THR A 106 -22.33 51.41 -13.76
CA THR A 106 -20.90 51.07 -13.58
C THR A 106 -20.05 51.15 -14.84
N LEU A 107 -20.65 51.08 -16.04
CA LEU A 107 -19.91 51.03 -17.30
C LEU A 107 -19.66 52.43 -17.89
N LYS A 108 -18.54 52.56 -18.61
CA LYS A 108 -18.22 53.73 -19.43
C LYS A 108 -18.71 53.54 -20.87
N GLY A 109 -18.99 54.65 -21.53
CA GLY A 109 -19.42 54.72 -22.92
C GLY A 109 -18.48 55.58 -23.77
N TYR A 110 -18.15 55.10 -24.96
CA TYR A 110 -17.38 55.84 -25.97
C TYR A 110 -18.19 55.98 -27.25
N ILE A 111 -18.27 57.19 -27.78
CA ILE A 111 -18.98 57.48 -29.03
C ILE A 111 -17.95 57.95 -30.05
N TYR A 112 -17.62 57.07 -31.00
CA TYR A 112 -16.75 57.38 -32.12
C TYR A 112 -17.56 57.94 -33.28
N TYR A 113 -17.12 59.07 -33.83
CA TYR A 113 -17.81 59.72 -34.94
C TYR A 113 -16.88 60.30 -36.00
N THR A 114 -17.37 60.37 -37.24
CA THR A 114 -16.58 60.88 -38.38
C THR A 114 -16.71 62.39 -38.58
N ASP A 115 -17.94 62.92 -38.57
CA ASP A 115 -18.24 64.27 -39.07
C ASP A 115 -18.40 65.31 -37.94
N LYS A 116 -19.63 65.52 -37.48
CA LYS A 116 -20.01 66.59 -36.55
C LYS A 116 -20.93 66.05 -35.45
N LEU A 117 -20.90 66.71 -34.29
CA LEU A 117 -21.92 66.59 -33.24
C LEU A 117 -22.92 67.73 -33.38
N SER A 118 -24.18 67.52 -33.01
CA SER A 118 -25.17 68.59 -32.93
C SER A 118 -24.87 69.57 -31.79
N ILE A 119 -25.37 70.80 -31.90
CA ILE A 119 -25.16 71.84 -30.89
C ILE A 119 -25.71 71.43 -29.51
N ASN A 120 -26.80 70.66 -29.48
CA ASN A 120 -27.39 70.15 -28.26
C ASN A 120 -26.43 69.21 -27.51
N ILE A 121 -25.73 68.32 -28.22
CA ILE A 121 -24.72 67.44 -27.61
C ILE A 121 -23.53 68.26 -27.10
N LEU A 122 -23.07 69.25 -27.88
CA LEU A 122 -21.97 70.13 -27.49
C LEU A 122 -22.30 71.00 -26.27
N SER A 123 -23.58 71.32 -26.05
CA SER A 123 -24.05 72.09 -24.90
C SER A 123 -24.23 71.28 -23.61
N LEU A 124 -24.08 69.95 -23.66
CA LEU A 124 -24.20 69.10 -22.47
C LEU A 124 -23.02 69.33 -21.50
N PRO A 125 -23.25 69.26 -20.17
CA PRO A 125 -22.16 69.29 -19.21
C PRO A 125 -21.23 68.08 -19.40
N LYS A 126 -19.93 68.26 -19.13
CA LYS A 126 -18.94 67.17 -19.24
C LYS A 126 -19.34 65.98 -18.37
N ASN A 127 -19.64 64.86 -19.02
CA ASN A 127 -19.94 63.59 -18.37
C ASN A 127 -18.67 62.75 -18.25
N LYS A 128 -18.32 62.31 -17.05
CA LYS A 128 -17.13 61.46 -16.84
C LYS A 128 -17.32 60.00 -17.31
N ARG A 129 -18.56 59.60 -17.61
CA ARG A 129 -18.91 58.24 -18.10
C ARG A 129 -19.04 58.15 -19.61
N ILE A 130 -19.21 59.26 -20.32
CA ILE A 130 -19.39 59.26 -21.78
C ILE A 130 -18.35 60.16 -22.43
N GLU A 131 -17.58 59.60 -23.35
CA GLU A 131 -16.58 60.32 -24.13
C GLU A 131 -16.91 60.32 -25.61
N TYR A 132 -16.79 61.49 -26.25
CA TYR A 132 -17.04 61.67 -27.68
C TYR A 132 -15.70 61.80 -28.40
N ILE A 133 -15.39 60.86 -29.29
CA ILE A 133 -14.09 60.76 -29.97
C ILE A 133 -14.29 60.92 -31.47
N LYS A 134 -13.66 61.94 -32.05
CA LYS A 134 -13.70 62.14 -33.50
C LYS A 134 -12.64 61.26 -34.18
N GLN A 135 -13.07 60.25 -34.92
CA GLN A 135 -12.18 59.36 -35.67
C GLN A 135 -12.62 59.26 -37.14
N PRO A 136 -11.84 59.79 -38.10
CA PRO A 136 -12.22 59.79 -39.53
C PRO A 136 -12.34 58.37 -40.11
N PHE A 137 -13.29 58.15 -41.02
CA PHE A 137 -13.39 56.90 -41.79
C PHE A 137 -12.34 56.89 -42.92
N LYS A 138 -11.48 55.87 -42.93
CA LYS A 138 -10.44 55.67 -43.95
C LYS A 138 -10.97 54.69 -44.99
N GLN A 139 -11.25 55.18 -46.19
CA GLN A 139 -11.92 54.38 -47.23
C GLN A 139 -11.01 53.31 -47.90
N ASN A 140 -9.69 53.37 -47.68
CA ASN A 140 -8.68 52.54 -48.35
C ASN A 140 -8.18 51.35 -47.50
N ILE A 141 -9.00 50.78 -46.61
CA ILE A 141 -8.57 49.61 -45.80
C ILE A 141 -8.41 48.34 -46.66
N ILE A 142 -9.02 48.30 -47.85
CA ILE A 142 -9.06 47.10 -48.71
C ILE A 142 -7.78 46.93 -49.56
N ASP A 143 -7.07 48.02 -49.88
CA ASP A 143 -5.91 47.96 -50.80
C ASP A 143 -4.55 47.78 -50.08
N GLU A 144 -4.43 48.11 -48.79
CA GLU A 144 -3.17 47.96 -48.04
C GLU A 144 -2.87 46.52 -47.61
N ILE A 145 -3.80 45.58 -47.78
CA ILE A 145 -3.64 44.17 -47.37
C ILE A 145 -2.87 43.34 -48.43
N ASN A 146 -2.75 43.82 -49.66
CA ASN A 146 -2.14 43.07 -50.78
C ASN A 146 -0.70 43.48 -51.14
N VAL A 147 0.00 44.22 -50.27
CA VAL A 147 1.44 44.34 -50.42
C VAL A 147 2.05 43.02 -49.94
N LEU A 148 2.70 42.28 -50.85
CA LEU A 148 3.62 41.19 -50.52
C LEU A 148 4.69 41.75 -49.57
N GLU A 149 4.41 41.73 -48.26
CA GLU A 149 5.37 42.09 -47.24
C GLU A 149 6.60 41.18 -47.42
N LYS A 150 7.76 41.79 -47.57
CA LYS A 150 9.03 41.08 -47.45
C LYS A 150 9.04 40.40 -46.08
N TYR A 151 9.27 39.09 -46.06
CA TYR A 151 9.44 38.37 -44.82
C TYR A 151 10.78 38.78 -44.18
N GLU A 152 10.74 39.72 -43.24
CA GLU A 152 11.92 40.10 -42.46
C GLU A 152 12.18 39.07 -41.35
N PRO A 153 13.42 38.56 -41.23
CA PRO A 153 13.76 37.62 -40.18
C PRO A 153 13.82 38.31 -38.83
N TYR A 154 13.35 37.62 -37.79
CA TYR A 154 13.49 38.10 -36.41
C TYR A 154 14.95 37.99 -35.92
N ASP A 155 15.34 38.85 -34.98
CA ASP A 155 16.70 38.85 -34.37
C ASP A 155 17.13 37.46 -33.87
N TYR A 156 16.20 36.73 -33.25
CA TYR A 156 16.48 35.39 -32.72
C TYR A 156 16.75 34.35 -33.82
N GLN A 157 16.19 34.54 -35.02
CA GLN A 157 16.45 33.68 -36.18
C GLN A 157 17.87 33.91 -36.69
N GLN A 158 18.34 35.17 -36.66
CA GLN A 158 19.73 35.49 -36.98
C GLN A 158 20.70 34.95 -35.91
N ILE A 159 20.32 35.01 -34.63
CA ILE A 159 21.09 34.36 -33.54
C ILE A 159 21.19 32.85 -33.79
N ALA A 160 20.10 32.19 -34.18
CA ALA A 160 20.10 30.77 -34.49
C ALA A 160 21.03 30.43 -35.67
N VAL A 161 21.05 31.27 -36.71
CA VAL A 161 21.99 31.15 -37.84
C VAL A 161 23.45 31.28 -37.38
N ASN A 162 23.76 32.24 -36.50
CA ASN A 162 25.11 32.42 -35.98
C ASN A 162 25.56 31.21 -35.14
N LYS A 163 24.67 30.69 -34.26
CA LYS A 163 24.96 29.47 -33.50
C LYS A 163 25.11 28.23 -34.38
N PHE A 164 24.35 28.14 -35.46
CA PHE A 164 24.54 27.08 -36.46
C PHE A 164 25.95 27.14 -37.06
N ILE A 165 26.41 28.32 -37.45
CA ILE A 165 27.75 28.50 -38.04
C ILE A 165 28.83 28.05 -37.06
N GLU A 166 28.80 28.56 -35.83
CA GLU A 166 29.76 28.21 -34.78
C GLU A 166 29.77 26.70 -34.49
N HIS A 167 28.60 26.08 -34.41
CA HIS A 167 28.46 24.66 -34.12
C HIS A 167 28.96 23.77 -35.26
N PHE A 168 28.59 24.07 -36.51
CA PHE A 168 28.89 23.25 -37.68
C PHE A 168 30.29 23.48 -38.28
N GLU A 169 31.13 24.30 -37.63
CA GLU A 169 32.58 24.33 -37.85
C GLU A 169 33.26 23.08 -37.31
N LYS A 170 32.83 22.60 -36.14
CA LYS A 170 33.43 21.46 -35.42
C LYS A 170 32.59 20.18 -35.51
N ASN A 171 31.29 20.33 -35.77
CA ASN A 171 30.32 19.24 -35.79
C ASN A 171 29.63 19.07 -37.15
N ASN A 172 29.14 17.87 -37.44
CA ASN A 172 28.34 17.58 -38.64
C ASN A 172 26.87 17.29 -38.33
N ARG A 173 26.48 17.41 -37.06
CA ARG A 173 25.15 17.08 -36.54
C ARG A 173 24.73 18.14 -35.55
N GLY A 174 23.47 18.55 -35.59
CA GLY A 174 22.92 19.44 -34.58
C GLY A 174 21.42 19.63 -34.70
N ILE A 175 20.80 19.98 -33.58
CA ILE A 175 19.35 20.12 -33.45
C ILE A 175 18.98 21.62 -33.33
N LEU A 176 18.06 22.05 -34.19
CA LEU A 176 17.33 23.30 -34.07
C LEU A 176 16.00 23.04 -33.34
N SER A 177 15.93 23.46 -32.09
CA SER A 177 14.72 23.30 -31.27
C SER A 177 13.99 24.63 -31.14
N MET A 178 12.82 24.74 -31.77
CA MET A 178 11.99 25.95 -31.70
C MET A 178 10.50 25.60 -31.69
N PRO A 179 9.66 26.32 -30.93
CA PRO A 179 8.21 26.12 -30.94
C PRO A 179 7.59 26.17 -32.33
N CYS A 180 6.41 25.59 -32.49
CA CYS A 180 5.61 25.79 -33.70
C CYS A 180 5.11 27.24 -33.75
N GLY A 181 5.08 27.84 -34.95
CA GLY A 181 4.67 29.24 -35.13
C GLY A 181 5.81 30.28 -35.10
N THR A 182 7.00 29.96 -34.58
CA THR A 182 8.14 30.91 -34.47
C THR A 182 9.04 30.97 -35.72
N GLY A 183 8.63 30.32 -36.82
CA GLY A 183 9.36 30.37 -38.09
C GLY A 183 10.57 29.42 -38.19
N LYS A 184 10.44 28.16 -37.75
CA LYS A 184 11.45 27.09 -38.00
C LYS A 184 11.86 27.01 -39.47
N THR A 185 10.88 26.94 -40.38
CA THR A 185 11.11 26.89 -41.83
C THR A 185 11.81 28.14 -42.36
N MET A 186 11.52 29.31 -41.81
CA MET A 186 12.26 30.55 -42.15
C MET A 186 13.70 30.48 -41.66
N THR A 187 13.92 30.06 -40.42
CA THR A 187 15.26 29.90 -39.84
C THR A 187 16.09 28.91 -40.65
N SER A 188 15.48 27.80 -41.08
CA SER A 188 16.16 26.81 -41.91
C SER A 188 16.45 27.32 -43.32
N TYR A 189 15.56 28.14 -43.89
CA TYR A 189 15.84 28.84 -45.14
C TYR A 189 17.08 29.75 -45.01
N LEU A 190 17.16 30.59 -43.98
CA LEU A 190 18.31 31.48 -43.73
C LEU A 190 19.62 30.69 -43.58
N ILE A 191 19.59 29.56 -42.85
CA ILE A 191 20.74 28.66 -42.71
C ILE A 191 21.11 28.05 -44.09
N SER A 192 20.11 27.60 -44.84
CA SER A 192 20.28 26.92 -46.12
C SER A 192 20.94 27.81 -47.18
N GLN A 193 20.79 29.14 -47.11
CA GLN A 193 21.44 30.09 -48.02
C GLN A 193 22.97 30.00 -48.00
N LYS A 194 23.57 29.42 -46.95
CA LYS A 194 25.01 29.16 -46.86
C LYS A 194 25.47 27.93 -47.65
N PHE A 195 24.53 27.15 -48.21
CA PHE A 195 24.79 25.91 -48.91
C PHE A 195 24.27 25.95 -50.35
N LYS A 196 25.01 25.33 -51.27
CA LYS A 196 24.59 25.22 -52.68
C LYS A 196 23.59 24.09 -52.90
N GLN A 197 23.77 22.99 -52.19
CA GLN A 197 22.97 21.77 -52.33
C GLN A 197 22.25 21.51 -51.02
N ILE A 198 20.92 21.46 -51.07
CA ILE A 198 20.07 21.33 -49.88
C ILE A 198 19.12 20.16 -50.11
N ILE A 199 19.00 19.29 -49.11
CA ILE A 199 18.06 18.17 -49.11
C ILE A 199 17.17 18.32 -47.88
N ILE A 200 15.87 18.48 -48.07
CA ILE A 200 14.89 18.60 -46.98
C ILE A 200 14.10 17.30 -46.92
N LEU A 201 14.16 16.61 -45.78
CA LEU A 201 13.42 15.39 -45.51
C LEU A 201 12.25 15.73 -44.58
N SER A 202 11.05 15.26 -44.93
CA SER A 202 9.85 15.48 -44.12
C SER A 202 9.00 14.20 -44.04
N PRO A 203 8.20 13.99 -42.98
CA PRO A 203 7.45 12.75 -42.79
C PRO A 203 6.33 12.55 -43.82
N LEU A 204 5.57 13.60 -44.12
CA LEU A 204 4.41 13.55 -45.05
C LEU A 204 4.68 14.29 -46.36
N LYS A 205 3.93 13.93 -47.41
CA LYS A 205 4.05 14.53 -48.75
C LYS A 205 3.74 16.02 -48.76
N GLU A 206 2.72 16.40 -47.99
CA GLU A 206 2.28 17.78 -47.82
C GLU A 206 3.39 18.66 -47.23
N PHE A 207 4.18 18.14 -46.28
CA PHE A 207 5.32 18.87 -45.73
C PHE A 207 6.41 19.11 -46.75
N ALA A 208 6.78 18.08 -47.52
CA ALA A 208 7.83 18.21 -48.53
C ALA A 208 7.44 19.29 -49.56
N LYS A 209 6.19 19.26 -50.05
CA LYS A 209 5.66 20.29 -50.95
C LYS A 209 5.59 21.67 -50.31
N GLN A 210 5.09 21.77 -49.07
CA GLN A 210 4.95 23.03 -48.34
C GLN A 210 6.31 23.68 -48.06
N ASN A 211 7.30 22.93 -47.58
CA ASN A 211 8.64 23.44 -47.32
C ASN A 211 9.27 24.00 -48.61
N LEU A 212 9.10 23.31 -49.74
CA LEU A 212 9.58 23.79 -51.04
C LEU A 212 8.90 25.11 -51.45
N ASN A 213 7.57 25.17 -51.37
CA ASN A 213 6.81 26.38 -51.70
C ASN A 213 7.21 27.55 -50.80
N ARG A 214 7.39 27.32 -49.49
CA ARG A 214 7.83 28.36 -48.54
C ARG A 214 9.21 28.90 -48.87
N TYR A 215 10.15 28.04 -49.25
CA TYR A 215 11.48 28.51 -49.64
C TYR A 215 11.42 29.38 -50.90
N ILE A 216 10.57 29.03 -51.87
CA ILE A 216 10.32 29.86 -53.06
C ILE A 216 9.68 31.20 -52.65
N GLU A 217 8.66 31.19 -51.79
CA GLU A 217 8.01 32.40 -51.25
C GLU A 217 8.99 33.32 -50.52
N TYR A 218 9.96 32.77 -49.79
CA TYR A 218 11.00 33.55 -49.10
C TYR A 218 12.10 34.06 -50.04
N GLY A 219 12.08 33.68 -51.32
CA GLY A 219 13.00 34.17 -52.34
C GLY A 219 14.10 33.18 -52.75
N TYR A 220 13.86 31.87 -52.68
CA TYR A 220 14.78 30.88 -53.27
C TYR A 220 14.59 30.81 -54.80
N GLU A 221 15.62 31.19 -55.56
CA GLU A 221 15.53 31.32 -57.02
C GLU A 221 16.12 30.11 -57.80
N ASN A 222 16.89 29.25 -57.15
CA ASN A 222 17.54 28.12 -57.80
C ASN A 222 16.57 26.96 -58.07
N LYS A 223 17.02 25.95 -58.82
CA LYS A 223 16.20 24.79 -59.19
C LYS A 223 15.77 23.97 -57.98
N THR A 224 14.54 23.47 -58.04
CA THR A 224 13.90 22.67 -56.99
C THR A 224 13.39 21.34 -57.54
N LEU A 225 13.40 20.29 -56.74
CA LEU A 225 12.81 18.99 -57.09
C LEU A 225 12.04 18.42 -55.90
N LEU A 226 10.83 17.92 -56.15
CA LEU A 226 10.03 17.18 -55.19
C LEU A 226 10.18 15.67 -55.44
N VAL A 227 10.71 14.95 -54.44
CA VAL A 227 10.92 13.50 -54.46
C VAL A 227 9.91 12.85 -53.51
N SER A 228 8.79 12.43 -54.06
CA SER A 228 7.71 11.77 -53.32
C SER A 228 6.93 10.87 -54.27
N SER A 229 6.01 10.04 -53.77
CA SER A 229 5.15 9.23 -54.65
C SER A 229 4.28 10.06 -55.60
N ASP A 230 4.02 11.33 -55.26
CA ASP A 230 3.21 12.26 -56.06
C ASP A 230 4.12 13.21 -56.87
N GLY A 231 5.44 13.07 -56.71
CA GLY A 231 6.49 13.78 -57.45
C GLY A 231 7.34 12.80 -58.26
N CYS A 232 8.66 12.98 -58.26
CA CYS A 232 9.59 12.11 -58.99
C CYS A 232 10.24 11.07 -58.05
N ARG A 233 10.05 9.78 -58.33
CA ARG A 233 10.81 8.67 -57.70
C ARG A 233 11.77 7.96 -58.67
N ASP A 234 11.88 8.41 -59.92
CA ASP A 234 12.83 7.81 -60.87
C ASP A 234 14.27 8.27 -60.54
N VAL A 235 15.08 7.34 -60.03
CA VAL A 235 16.49 7.55 -59.70
C VAL A 235 17.30 8.11 -60.88
N LYS A 236 16.96 7.75 -62.13
CA LYS A 236 17.66 8.28 -63.32
C LYS A 236 17.38 9.77 -63.51
N GLU A 237 16.13 10.20 -63.31
CA GLU A 237 15.74 11.60 -63.39
C GLU A 237 16.35 12.43 -62.26
N ILE A 238 16.31 11.92 -61.03
CA ILE A 238 16.93 12.58 -59.87
C ILE A 238 18.44 12.75 -60.11
N LYS A 239 19.11 11.72 -60.64
CA LYS A 239 20.54 11.78 -60.99
C LYS A 239 20.82 12.79 -62.10
N LYS A 240 19.95 12.89 -63.11
CA LYS A 240 20.05 13.90 -64.17
C LYS A 240 19.87 15.32 -63.61
N PHE A 241 18.92 15.51 -62.70
CA PHE A 241 18.70 16.78 -62.03
C PHE A 241 19.93 17.22 -61.22
N ILE A 242 20.51 16.34 -60.41
CA ILE A 242 21.70 16.65 -59.59
C ILE A 242 22.90 16.99 -60.48
N LYS A 243 23.14 16.24 -61.57
CA LYS A 243 24.25 16.51 -62.50
C LYS A 243 24.12 17.82 -63.26
N SER A 244 22.89 18.22 -63.58
CA SER A 244 22.62 19.40 -64.41
C SER A 244 22.64 20.71 -63.63
N ASN A 245 22.61 20.66 -62.29
CA ASN A 245 22.43 21.83 -61.43
C ASN A 245 23.50 21.90 -60.35
N LYS A 246 24.25 23.02 -60.30
CA LYS A 246 25.26 23.25 -59.25
C LYS A 246 24.65 23.66 -57.90
N SER A 247 23.50 24.34 -57.94
CA SER A 247 22.74 24.78 -56.77
C SER A 247 21.28 24.37 -56.88
N PHE A 248 20.76 23.70 -55.84
CA PHE A 248 19.40 23.16 -55.86
C PHE A 248 18.86 22.83 -54.46
N ILE A 249 17.54 22.71 -54.37
CA ILE A 249 16.83 22.05 -53.27
C ILE A 249 16.18 20.78 -53.78
N ILE A 250 16.39 19.67 -53.07
CA ILE A 250 15.56 18.48 -53.17
C ILE A 250 14.72 18.41 -51.90
N SER A 251 13.40 18.44 -52.02
CA SER A 251 12.52 18.13 -50.90
C SER A 251 11.93 16.74 -51.09
N SER A 252 12.04 15.89 -50.06
CA SER A 252 11.68 14.48 -50.13
C SER A 252 10.90 14.04 -48.91
N THR A 253 10.07 13.00 -49.09
CA THR A 253 9.44 12.33 -47.95
C THR A 253 10.35 11.28 -47.33
N PHE A 254 10.13 10.94 -46.06
CA PHE A 254 10.86 9.86 -45.38
C PHE A 254 10.77 8.53 -46.16
N CYS A 255 9.60 8.21 -46.71
CA CYS A 255 9.40 6.99 -47.50
C CYS A 255 10.08 6.98 -48.88
N SER A 256 10.65 8.10 -49.34
CA SER A 256 11.35 8.21 -50.64
C SER A 256 12.87 8.34 -50.49
N ILE A 257 13.40 8.00 -49.31
CA ILE A 257 14.83 8.03 -49.01
C ILE A 257 15.60 6.93 -49.76
N ASP A 258 14.96 5.81 -50.06
CA ASP A 258 15.47 4.73 -50.91
C ASP A 258 16.05 5.24 -52.25
N CYS A 259 15.37 6.23 -52.83
CA CYS A 259 15.76 6.89 -54.06
C CYS A 259 16.94 7.86 -53.85
N LEU A 260 16.98 8.54 -52.70
CA LEU A 260 18.01 9.52 -52.37
C LEU A 260 19.37 8.88 -52.06
N ILE A 261 19.39 7.75 -51.35
CA ILE A 261 20.64 7.04 -51.00
C ILE A 261 21.44 6.68 -52.23
N GLN A 262 20.76 6.27 -53.31
CA GLN A 262 21.38 5.86 -54.57
C GLN A 262 22.03 7.03 -55.35
N VAL A 263 21.74 8.27 -54.97
CA VAL A 263 22.25 9.47 -55.65
C VAL A 263 23.01 10.42 -54.73
N LEU A 264 23.01 10.17 -53.42
CA LEU A 264 23.61 11.04 -52.42
C LEU A 264 25.13 11.18 -52.62
N ASP A 265 25.77 10.12 -53.11
CA ASP A 265 27.19 10.10 -53.50
C ASP A 265 27.54 11.06 -54.66
N LYS A 266 26.53 11.54 -55.40
CA LYS A 266 26.70 12.54 -56.47
C LYS A 266 26.56 13.98 -55.96
N CYS A 267 26.11 14.16 -54.72
CA CYS A 267 26.11 15.45 -54.05
C CYS A 267 27.51 15.72 -53.49
N SER A 268 27.98 16.96 -53.64
CA SER A 268 29.32 17.39 -53.24
C SER A 268 29.42 17.66 -51.74
N ASN A 269 28.69 18.67 -51.25
CA ASN A 269 28.61 19.02 -49.83
C ASN A 269 27.17 19.48 -49.49
N PRO A 270 26.20 18.56 -49.51
CA PRO A 270 24.82 18.89 -49.21
C PRO A 270 24.61 19.18 -47.72
N LEU A 271 23.75 20.16 -47.43
CA LEU A 271 23.09 20.24 -46.12
C LEU A 271 21.82 19.39 -46.17
N ILE A 272 21.73 18.40 -45.29
CA ILE A 272 20.51 17.61 -45.11
C ILE A 272 19.75 18.20 -43.93
N ILE A 273 18.49 18.57 -44.16
CA ILE A 273 17.59 19.11 -43.16
C ILE A 273 16.52 18.05 -42.91
N ILE A 274 16.43 17.54 -41.67
CA ILE A 274 15.41 16.56 -41.28
C ILE A 274 14.37 17.28 -40.44
N ASP A 275 13.25 17.59 -41.07
CA ASP A 275 12.12 18.27 -40.45
C ASP A 275 11.23 17.29 -39.70
N GLU A 276 10.66 17.74 -38.58
CA GLU A 276 9.82 16.93 -37.68
C GLU A 276 10.44 15.56 -37.33
N PHE A 277 11.75 15.53 -37.05
CA PHE A 277 12.53 14.30 -36.83
C PHE A 277 12.08 13.46 -35.61
N HIS A 278 11.19 13.98 -34.77
CA HIS A 278 10.55 13.21 -33.71
C HIS A 278 9.64 12.10 -34.25
N ASN A 279 9.31 12.10 -35.55
CA ASN A 279 8.61 11.04 -36.25
C ASN A 279 9.51 9.86 -36.65
N LEU A 280 10.82 9.91 -36.34
CA LEU A 280 11.71 8.79 -36.56
C LEU A 280 11.40 7.65 -35.60
N SER A 281 11.26 6.45 -36.17
CA SER A 281 11.06 5.24 -35.38
C SER A 281 12.38 4.71 -34.83
N LYS A 282 12.30 3.80 -33.86
CA LYS A 282 13.46 3.06 -33.36
C LYS A 282 14.23 2.34 -34.47
N ASN A 283 13.53 1.73 -35.42
CA ASN A 283 14.16 0.99 -36.52
C ASN A 283 14.99 1.92 -37.41
N ASN A 284 14.49 3.12 -37.69
CA ASN A 284 15.23 4.12 -38.49
C ASN A 284 16.58 4.51 -37.89
N ILE A 285 16.79 4.27 -36.60
CA ILE A 285 17.93 4.74 -35.82
C ILE A 285 18.90 3.61 -35.49
N ILE A 286 18.42 2.37 -35.34
CA ILE A 286 19.25 1.23 -34.92
C ILE A 286 19.50 0.22 -36.05
N ASP A 287 18.52 0.01 -36.93
CA ASP A 287 18.58 -1.04 -37.93
C ASP A 287 19.50 -0.63 -39.10
N GLU A 288 20.65 -1.31 -39.23
CA GLU A 288 21.65 -1.02 -40.27
C GLU A 288 21.10 -1.23 -41.69
N GLU A 289 20.06 -2.07 -41.84
CA GLU A 289 19.42 -2.33 -43.13
C GLU A 289 18.43 -1.22 -43.53
N ASP A 290 17.93 -0.44 -42.57
CA ASP A 290 16.99 0.65 -42.80
C ASP A 290 17.64 1.78 -43.60
N ASP A 291 16.94 2.27 -44.60
CA ASP A 291 17.45 3.31 -45.48
C ASP A 291 17.66 4.64 -44.74
N PHE A 292 16.83 4.95 -43.75
CA PHE A 292 17.00 6.15 -42.92
C PHE A 292 18.28 6.05 -42.09
N TYR A 293 18.62 4.87 -41.56
CA TYR A 293 19.85 4.63 -40.82
C TYR A 293 21.10 4.98 -41.65
N LYS A 294 21.09 4.61 -42.95
CA LYS A 294 22.20 4.89 -43.88
C LYS A 294 22.39 6.40 -44.08
N ILE A 295 21.30 7.18 -44.16
CA ILE A 295 21.39 8.65 -44.21
C ILE A 295 21.92 9.21 -42.89
N LEU A 296 21.38 8.78 -41.74
CA LEU A 296 21.77 9.27 -40.42
C LEU A 296 23.26 9.06 -40.13
N ASN A 297 23.81 7.95 -40.60
CA ASN A 297 25.23 7.59 -40.43
C ASN A 297 26.15 8.08 -41.58
N SER A 298 25.64 8.88 -42.51
CA SER A 298 26.45 9.45 -43.61
C SER A 298 27.47 10.49 -43.13
N LYS A 299 28.46 10.87 -43.94
CA LYS A 299 29.44 11.91 -43.58
C LYS A 299 28.95 13.35 -43.81
N HIS A 300 27.74 13.53 -44.36
CA HIS A 300 27.20 14.85 -44.71
C HIS A 300 26.78 15.65 -43.48
N LYS A 301 26.60 16.97 -43.61
CA LYS A 301 26.07 17.81 -42.53
C LYS A 301 24.56 17.60 -42.42
N ILE A 302 24.07 17.25 -41.23
CA ILE A 302 22.65 17.01 -40.97
C ILE A 302 22.16 17.93 -39.86
N MET A 303 21.14 18.73 -40.17
CA MET A 303 20.42 19.57 -39.22
C MET A 303 19.05 18.95 -38.94
N PHE A 304 18.74 18.73 -37.68
CA PHE A 304 17.46 18.20 -37.23
C PHE A 304 16.59 19.36 -36.72
N MET A 305 15.30 19.39 -37.10
CA MET A 305 14.38 20.44 -36.66
C MET A 305 13.18 19.84 -35.98
N SER A 306 12.84 20.34 -34.79
CA SER A 306 11.63 19.93 -34.09
C SER A 306 11.25 20.95 -33.00
N ALA A 307 9.94 21.13 -32.76
CA ALA A 307 9.49 21.76 -31.51
C ALA A 307 9.74 20.87 -30.30
N THR A 308 9.66 19.56 -30.51
CA THR A 308 9.75 18.49 -29.53
C THR A 308 10.97 17.63 -29.88
N PRO A 309 12.20 18.03 -29.53
CA PRO A 309 13.42 17.36 -30.03
C PRO A 309 13.64 15.95 -29.46
N ARG A 310 12.67 15.38 -28.74
CA ARG A 310 12.71 14.03 -28.20
C ARG A 310 12.00 13.06 -29.15
N VAL A 311 12.61 11.89 -29.31
CA VAL A 311 11.94 10.73 -29.91
C VAL A 311 11.39 9.89 -28.76
N TYR A 312 10.11 10.06 -28.44
CA TYR A 312 9.50 9.46 -27.24
C TYR A 312 9.51 7.92 -27.26
N GLU A 313 9.50 7.30 -28.44
CA GLU A 313 9.64 5.84 -28.59
C GLU A 313 10.99 5.29 -28.10
N LEU A 314 11.98 6.17 -27.88
CA LEU A 314 13.32 5.81 -27.42
C LEU A 314 13.56 6.09 -25.94
N GLU A 315 12.61 6.74 -25.24
CA GLU A 315 12.77 7.20 -23.85
C GLU A 315 13.07 6.07 -22.87
N ASP A 316 12.55 4.86 -23.11
CA ASP A 316 12.70 3.71 -22.21
C ASP A 316 13.88 2.77 -22.58
N GLU A 317 14.48 2.90 -23.77
CA GLU A 317 15.35 1.84 -24.33
C GLU A 317 16.69 2.31 -24.94
N LEU A 318 16.88 3.59 -25.28
CA LEU A 318 18.14 4.09 -25.85
C LEU A 318 18.61 5.38 -25.16
N GLU A 319 19.60 5.27 -24.26
CA GLU A 319 20.12 6.44 -23.52
C GLU A 319 21.27 7.20 -24.21
N ASP A 320 21.48 7.08 -25.53
CA ASP A 320 22.56 7.88 -26.17
C ASP A 320 22.41 8.10 -27.69
N THR A 321 21.35 8.79 -28.12
CA THR A 321 21.16 9.20 -29.53
C THR A 321 21.89 10.49 -29.90
N GLU A 322 22.66 11.08 -28.98
CA GLU A 322 23.40 12.33 -29.19
C GLU A 322 24.45 12.21 -30.30
N HIS A 323 25.05 11.03 -30.49
CA HIS A 323 25.96 10.79 -31.61
C HIS A 323 25.28 10.80 -32.99
N ILE A 324 23.96 10.58 -33.04
CA ILE A 324 23.14 10.56 -34.26
C ILE A 324 22.60 11.95 -34.54
N PHE A 325 21.98 12.57 -33.53
CA PHE A 325 21.30 13.85 -33.68
C PHE A 325 22.20 15.07 -33.45
N GLY A 326 23.32 14.89 -32.73
CA GLY A 326 24.17 15.97 -32.26
C GLY A 326 23.55 16.76 -31.12
N GLU A 327 24.28 17.77 -30.65
CA GLU A 327 23.81 18.68 -29.61
C GLU A 327 22.75 19.65 -30.14
N ILE A 328 21.95 20.21 -29.22
CA ILE A 328 21.02 21.30 -29.54
C ILE A 328 21.83 22.60 -29.66
N PHE A 329 22.16 23.01 -30.90
CA PHE A 329 22.93 24.22 -31.14
C PHE A 329 22.10 25.49 -30.89
N TYR A 330 20.78 25.42 -31.07
CA TYR A 330 19.88 26.52 -30.75
C TYR A 330 18.55 25.98 -30.19
N LYS A 331 18.15 26.54 -29.05
CA LYS A 331 16.88 26.25 -28.38
C LYS A 331 16.16 27.55 -28.06
N MET A 332 14.91 27.65 -28.51
CA MET A 332 13.94 28.61 -28.00
C MET A 332 12.93 27.85 -27.15
N SER A 333 12.70 28.32 -25.92
CA SER A 333 11.66 27.72 -25.08
C SER A 333 10.27 28.21 -25.48
N PHE A 334 9.23 27.44 -25.12
CA PHE A 334 7.84 27.84 -25.37
C PHE A 334 7.48 29.12 -24.60
N ASN A 335 7.89 29.20 -23.34
CA ASN A 335 7.65 30.35 -22.47
C ASN A 335 8.33 31.61 -23.02
N GLU A 336 9.59 31.50 -23.46
CA GLU A 336 10.28 32.61 -24.11
C GLU A 336 9.51 33.10 -25.36
N ALA A 337 8.97 32.18 -26.17
CA ALA A 337 8.21 32.56 -27.36
C ALA A 337 6.90 33.29 -27.03
N ILE A 338 6.23 32.93 -25.92
CA ILE A 338 5.02 33.61 -25.45
C ILE A 338 5.37 34.97 -24.83
N GLU A 339 6.35 35.01 -23.93
CA GLU A 339 6.80 36.23 -23.23
C GLU A 339 7.26 37.32 -24.22
N LYS A 340 8.01 36.92 -25.25
CA LYS A 340 8.46 37.82 -26.33
C LYS A 340 7.40 38.07 -27.40
N LYS A 341 6.20 37.51 -27.24
CA LYS A 341 5.07 37.62 -28.20
C LYS A 341 5.45 37.21 -29.63
N PHE A 342 6.23 36.13 -29.77
CA PHE A 342 6.47 35.44 -31.05
C PHE A 342 5.37 34.42 -31.38
N ILE A 343 4.66 33.96 -30.35
CA ILE A 343 3.39 33.24 -30.43
C ILE A 343 2.44 33.88 -29.40
N THR A 344 1.14 33.66 -29.57
CA THR A 344 0.16 34.12 -28.58
C THR A 344 0.15 33.21 -27.36
N ASP A 345 -0.30 33.74 -26.24
CA ASP A 345 -0.58 32.91 -25.06
C ASP A 345 -1.82 32.01 -25.30
N TYR A 346 -2.08 31.08 -24.38
CA TYR A 346 -3.13 30.09 -24.51
C TYR A 346 -3.84 29.77 -23.18
N LYS A 347 -5.05 29.21 -23.28
CA LYS A 347 -5.83 28.70 -22.15
C LYS A 347 -6.32 27.29 -22.45
N ILE A 348 -6.27 26.41 -21.47
CA ILE A 348 -6.82 25.05 -21.55
C ILE A 348 -8.13 25.01 -20.78
N TRP A 349 -9.19 24.56 -21.42
CA TRP A 349 -10.51 24.43 -20.83
C TRP A 349 -10.91 22.96 -20.76
N LEU A 350 -11.28 22.52 -19.57
CA LEU A 350 -11.80 21.20 -19.27
C LEU A 350 -13.29 21.29 -18.92
N PRO A 351 -14.11 20.26 -19.24
CA PRO A 351 -15.51 20.25 -18.81
C PRO A 351 -15.62 20.21 -17.28
N SER A 352 -16.65 20.86 -16.75
CA SER A 352 -17.12 20.61 -15.38
C SER A 352 -17.87 19.27 -15.37
N ILE A 353 -17.43 18.33 -14.54
CA ILE A 353 -18.04 16.99 -14.43
C ILE A 353 -19.01 16.90 -13.25
N HIS A 354 -18.96 17.86 -12.32
CA HIS A 354 -19.87 17.94 -11.17
C HIS A 354 -20.95 19.03 -11.30
N GLU A 355 -21.02 19.72 -12.45
CA GLU A 355 -22.06 20.72 -12.73
C GLU A 355 -23.46 20.09 -12.88
N ASP A 356 -24.48 20.74 -12.32
CA ASP A 356 -25.87 20.29 -12.48
C ASP A 356 -26.46 20.75 -13.81
N ASN A 357 -26.39 19.86 -14.80
CA ASN A 357 -26.96 20.07 -16.13
C ASN A 357 -28.36 19.45 -16.30
N SER A 358 -29.07 19.12 -15.22
CA SER A 358 -30.37 18.42 -15.28
C SER A 358 -31.43 19.12 -16.14
N GLN A 359 -31.57 20.44 -16.00
CA GLN A 359 -32.51 21.23 -16.80
C GLN A 359 -32.14 21.21 -18.29
N LEU A 360 -30.86 21.43 -18.60
CA LEU A 360 -30.37 21.39 -19.98
C LEU A 360 -30.55 19.99 -20.59
N ASN A 361 -30.19 18.95 -19.84
CA ASN A 361 -30.33 17.56 -20.29
C ASN A 361 -31.78 17.20 -20.58
N LYS A 362 -32.74 17.74 -19.81
CA LYS A 362 -34.17 17.56 -20.06
C LYS A 362 -34.65 18.26 -21.33
N GLU A 363 -34.20 19.49 -21.60
CA GLU A 363 -34.55 20.17 -22.85
C GLU A 363 -33.91 19.49 -24.07
N LEU A 364 -32.69 18.96 -23.90
CA LEU A 364 -31.96 18.30 -24.98
C LEU A 364 -32.35 16.82 -25.18
N SER A 365 -33.11 16.21 -24.28
CA SER A 365 -33.51 14.80 -24.40
C SER A 365 -34.43 14.52 -25.58
N ILE A 366 -35.03 15.57 -26.17
CA ILE A 366 -35.85 15.46 -27.39
C ILE A 366 -35.01 15.12 -28.63
N TYR A 367 -33.70 15.39 -28.58
CA TYR A 367 -32.79 15.10 -29.68
C TYR A 367 -32.22 13.70 -29.51
N GLU A 368 -32.59 12.80 -30.41
CA GLU A 368 -32.07 11.42 -30.45
C GLU A 368 -30.60 11.42 -30.90
N ILE A 369 -29.70 11.48 -29.92
CA ILE A 369 -28.25 11.53 -30.06
C ILE A 369 -27.63 10.66 -28.96
N ASP A 370 -26.54 9.95 -29.27
CA ASP A 370 -25.72 9.24 -28.28
C ASP A 370 -25.31 10.17 -27.13
N GLU A 371 -25.45 9.70 -25.88
CA GLU A 371 -25.23 10.53 -24.69
C GLU A 371 -23.79 11.08 -24.61
N VAL A 372 -22.78 10.28 -24.97
CA VAL A 372 -21.37 10.72 -24.89
C VAL A 372 -21.11 11.81 -25.94
N ILE A 373 -21.60 11.61 -27.17
CA ILE A 373 -21.48 12.60 -28.25
C ILE A 373 -22.24 13.89 -27.89
N LYS A 374 -23.45 13.77 -27.32
CA LYS A 374 -24.25 14.90 -26.86
C LYS A 374 -23.51 15.72 -25.81
N CYS A 375 -22.94 15.06 -24.80
CA CYS A 375 -22.15 15.72 -23.76
C CYS A 375 -20.92 16.45 -24.32
N LYS A 376 -20.19 15.84 -25.27
CA LYS A 376 -19.07 16.48 -25.98
C LYS A 376 -19.50 17.75 -26.72
N CYS A 377 -20.62 17.67 -27.45
CA CYS A 377 -21.15 18.79 -28.20
C CYS A 377 -21.64 19.92 -27.28
N ASN A 378 -22.31 19.59 -26.18
CA ASN A 378 -22.76 20.58 -25.19
C ASN A 378 -21.60 21.34 -24.55
N PHE A 379 -20.56 20.62 -24.13
CA PHE A 379 -19.33 21.26 -23.66
C PHE A 379 -18.74 22.19 -24.71
N PHE A 380 -18.66 21.75 -25.96
CA PHE A 380 -18.12 22.58 -27.03
C PHE A 380 -18.96 23.83 -27.32
N PHE A 381 -20.30 23.70 -27.41
CA PHE A 381 -21.20 24.85 -27.56
C PHE A 381 -21.03 25.85 -26.42
N SER A 382 -20.95 25.38 -25.17
CA SER A 382 -20.70 26.28 -24.04
C SER A 382 -19.35 27.00 -24.17
N CYS A 383 -18.30 26.33 -24.65
CA CYS A 383 -17.01 26.97 -24.90
C CYS A 383 -17.08 28.04 -26.00
N LEU A 384 -17.82 27.80 -27.09
CA LEU A 384 -18.04 28.77 -28.15
C LEU A 384 -18.74 30.02 -27.61
N LEU A 385 -19.82 29.84 -26.84
CA LEU A 385 -20.57 30.92 -26.20
C LEU A 385 -19.68 31.68 -25.20
N ASN A 386 -18.97 30.96 -24.35
CA ASN A 386 -18.21 31.54 -23.26
C ASN A 386 -17.01 32.35 -23.72
N TYR A 387 -16.28 31.88 -24.74
CA TYR A 387 -14.99 32.44 -25.12
C TYR A 387 -14.97 33.09 -26.51
N GLY A 388 -16.08 33.05 -27.25
CA GLY A 388 -16.24 33.72 -28.54
C GLY A 388 -15.30 33.19 -29.63
N SER A 389 -14.86 31.93 -29.53
CA SER A 389 -13.99 31.33 -30.54
C SER A 389 -14.71 31.18 -31.88
N LYS A 390 -14.08 31.63 -32.96
CA LYS A 390 -14.68 31.62 -34.30
C LYS A 390 -14.10 30.56 -35.21
N LYS A 391 -12.82 30.27 -35.10
CA LYS A 391 -12.09 29.43 -36.04
C LYS A 391 -11.52 28.25 -35.28
N CYS A 392 -12.34 27.20 -35.18
CA CYS A 392 -12.01 26.04 -34.37
C CYS A 392 -11.66 24.82 -35.22
N ILE A 393 -10.52 24.20 -34.93
CA ILE A 393 -10.18 22.86 -35.45
C ILE A 393 -10.59 21.81 -34.43
N ILE A 394 -11.42 20.84 -34.84
CA ILE A 394 -11.87 19.73 -33.98
C ILE A 394 -11.14 18.45 -34.36
N TYR A 395 -10.43 17.89 -33.40
CA TYR A 395 -9.66 16.65 -33.53
C TYR A 395 -10.45 15.48 -32.95
N CYS A 396 -10.96 14.63 -33.85
CA CYS A 396 -11.70 13.42 -33.50
C CYS A 396 -10.79 12.17 -33.51
N GLN A 397 -11.23 11.12 -32.83
CA GLN A 397 -10.54 9.84 -32.70
C GLN A 397 -10.48 9.12 -34.05
N ASP A 398 -11.61 9.09 -34.75
CA ASP A 398 -11.80 8.44 -36.04
C ASP A 398 -12.91 9.12 -36.87
N THR A 399 -13.06 8.67 -38.12
CA THR A 399 -14.04 9.22 -39.05
C THR A 399 -15.49 8.95 -38.62
N ASN A 400 -15.74 7.89 -37.85
CA ASN A 400 -17.07 7.60 -37.33
C ASN A 400 -17.48 8.64 -36.29
N GLU A 401 -16.58 8.99 -35.36
CA GLU A 401 -16.83 10.07 -34.41
C GLU A 401 -17.06 11.41 -35.11
N ILE A 402 -16.33 11.74 -36.18
CA ILE A 402 -16.61 12.95 -36.98
C ILE A 402 -18.06 12.96 -37.45
N ASN A 403 -18.52 11.88 -38.08
CA ASN A 403 -19.87 11.82 -38.64
C ASN A 403 -20.94 11.98 -37.54
N LEU A 404 -20.79 11.25 -36.42
CA LEU A 404 -21.71 11.32 -35.28
C LEU A 404 -21.74 12.72 -34.66
N MET A 405 -20.57 13.35 -34.49
CA MET A 405 -20.49 14.70 -33.94
C MET A 405 -21.06 15.75 -34.89
N ILE A 406 -20.81 15.65 -36.21
CA ILE A 406 -21.41 16.58 -37.18
C ILE A 406 -22.93 16.47 -37.16
N GLU A 407 -23.47 15.25 -37.14
CA GLU A 407 -24.92 15.03 -37.03
C GLU A 407 -25.48 15.63 -35.74
N ALA A 408 -24.84 15.33 -34.60
CA ALA A 408 -25.24 15.85 -33.30
C ALA A 408 -25.15 17.38 -33.23
N MET A 409 -24.07 17.99 -33.74
CA MET A 409 -23.90 19.44 -33.79
C MET A 409 -24.99 20.11 -34.62
N ASN A 410 -25.34 19.55 -35.78
CA ASN A 410 -26.42 20.08 -36.60
C ASN A 410 -27.77 20.05 -35.87
N LYS A 411 -28.12 18.91 -35.26
CA LYS A 411 -29.33 18.74 -34.46
C LYS A 411 -29.37 19.69 -33.25
N LEU A 412 -28.29 19.72 -32.46
CA LEU A 412 -28.20 20.58 -31.28
C LEU A 412 -28.13 22.07 -31.64
N ASN A 413 -27.60 22.44 -32.81
CA ASN A 413 -27.60 23.84 -33.23
C ASN A 413 -29.01 24.39 -33.48
N GLU A 414 -30.02 23.53 -33.73
CA GLU A 414 -31.42 23.96 -33.71
C GLU A 414 -31.82 24.51 -32.34
N PHE A 415 -31.25 23.97 -31.26
CA PHE A 415 -31.44 24.48 -29.91
C PHE A 415 -30.62 25.74 -29.65
N TYR A 416 -29.31 25.72 -29.90
CA TYR A 416 -28.38 26.82 -29.57
C TYR A 416 -28.51 28.04 -30.49
N CYS A 417 -28.97 27.84 -31.72
CA CYS A 417 -29.18 28.84 -32.77
C CYS A 417 -27.95 29.71 -33.03
N LEU A 418 -26.83 29.11 -33.43
CA LEU A 418 -25.59 29.82 -33.80
C LEU A 418 -25.32 29.75 -35.31
N ASP A 419 -24.62 30.75 -35.85
CA ASP A 419 -24.08 30.75 -37.22
C ASP A 419 -22.82 29.89 -37.27
N ILE A 420 -22.98 28.60 -37.58
CA ILE A 420 -21.85 27.67 -37.67
C ILE A 420 -21.71 27.11 -39.08
N GLY A 421 -20.54 27.29 -39.68
CA GLY A 421 -20.10 26.54 -40.84
C GLY A 421 -19.33 25.30 -40.40
N ILE A 422 -19.81 24.12 -40.78
CA ILE A 422 -19.17 22.84 -40.44
C ILE A 422 -18.52 22.25 -41.70
N ASN A 423 -17.22 21.98 -41.63
CA ASN A 423 -16.47 21.31 -42.67
C ASN A 423 -15.60 20.19 -42.09
N GLN A 424 -15.14 19.26 -42.93
CA GLN A 424 -14.27 18.16 -42.51
C GLN A 424 -13.13 17.91 -43.50
N ILE A 425 -11.99 17.46 -42.96
CA ILE A 425 -10.86 16.94 -43.73
C ILE A 425 -10.48 15.55 -43.19
N THR A 426 -10.67 14.55 -44.04
CA THR A 426 -10.38 13.13 -43.81
C THR A 426 -9.48 12.59 -44.93
N ALA A 427 -9.02 11.34 -44.80
CA ALA A 427 -8.09 10.73 -45.75
C ALA A 427 -8.69 10.54 -47.17
N SER A 428 -10.02 10.60 -47.32
CA SER A 428 -10.69 10.50 -48.61
C SER A 428 -10.68 11.80 -49.42
N ASN A 429 -10.34 12.94 -48.81
CA ASN A 429 -10.34 14.22 -49.48
C ASN A 429 -9.13 14.39 -50.40
N THR A 430 -9.38 14.73 -51.66
CA THR A 430 -8.32 15.11 -52.62
C THR A 430 -7.62 16.41 -52.21
N GLU A 431 -6.41 16.66 -52.71
CA GLU A 431 -5.67 17.92 -52.44
C GLU A 431 -6.50 19.16 -52.77
N LYS A 432 -7.17 19.18 -53.93
CA LYS A 432 -8.02 20.30 -54.35
C LYS A 432 -9.20 20.56 -53.40
N GLN A 433 -9.83 19.49 -52.91
CA GLN A 433 -10.91 19.61 -51.93
C GLN A 433 -10.40 20.14 -50.58
N ARG A 434 -9.25 19.64 -50.11
CA ARG A 434 -8.62 20.12 -48.88
C ARG A 434 -8.30 21.61 -48.94
N MET A 435 -7.69 22.06 -50.04
CA MET A 435 -7.40 23.49 -50.26
C MET A 435 -8.67 24.35 -50.17
N LYS A 436 -9.73 23.95 -50.89
CA LYS A 436 -11.00 24.69 -50.85
C LYS A 436 -11.56 24.81 -49.44
N VAL A 437 -11.58 23.72 -48.67
CA VAL A 437 -12.07 23.72 -47.28
C VAL A 437 -11.21 24.62 -46.38
N LEU A 438 -9.89 24.63 -46.57
CA LEU A 438 -8.98 25.50 -45.81
C LEU A 438 -9.17 26.97 -46.15
N ASP A 439 -9.42 27.30 -47.43
CA ASP A 439 -9.68 28.67 -47.87
C ASP A 439 -11.05 29.16 -47.35
N ASP A 440 -12.10 28.33 -47.43
CA ASP A 440 -13.40 28.59 -46.79
C ASP A 440 -13.26 28.84 -45.28
N PHE A 441 -12.45 28.04 -44.59
CA PHE A 441 -12.17 28.21 -43.17
C PHE A 441 -11.45 29.53 -42.87
N ARG A 442 -10.56 30.00 -43.75
CA ARG A 442 -9.80 31.25 -43.57
C ARG A 442 -10.63 32.51 -43.81
N GLU A 443 -11.44 32.52 -44.87
CA GLU A 443 -12.03 33.75 -45.42
C GLU A 443 -13.39 34.11 -44.81
N ARG A 444 -14.20 33.13 -44.38
CA ARG A 444 -15.55 33.41 -43.88
C ARG A 444 -15.54 34.13 -42.52
N GLY A 445 -16.53 34.97 -42.25
CA GLY A 445 -16.59 35.80 -41.03
C GLY A 445 -17.37 35.21 -39.84
N ASP A 446 -18.14 34.15 -40.09
CA ASP A 446 -18.93 33.35 -39.15
C ASP A 446 -18.07 32.31 -38.42
N ILE A 447 -18.68 31.58 -37.46
CA ILE A 447 -18.00 30.51 -36.74
C ILE A 447 -17.74 29.36 -37.73
N GLN A 448 -16.49 29.01 -37.95
CA GLN A 448 -16.09 27.89 -38.80
C GLN A 448 -15.49 26.79 -37.95
N LEU A 449 -16.04 25.59 -38.11
CA LEU A 449 -15.68 24.36 -37.43
C LEU A 449 -15.06 23.40 -38.44
N LEU A 450 -13.81 23.01 -38.21
CA LEU A 450 -13.07 22.13 -39.11
C LEU A 450 -12.73 20.81 -38.42
N PHE A 451 -13.47 19.76 -38.74
CA PHE A 451 -13.26 18.42 -38.21
C PHE A 451 -12.11 17.70 -38.91
N SER A 452 -11.27 17.00 -38.14
CA SER A 452 -10.23 16.16 -38.71
C SER A 452 -9.81 14.99 -37.84
N VAL A 453 -9.34 13.94 -38.51
CA VAL A 453 -8.57 12.83 -37.94
C VAL A 453 -7.14 12.94 -38.43
N ARG A 454 -6.22 13.34 -37.54
CA ARG A 454 -4.76 13.34 -37.73
C ARG A 454 -4.18 14.24 -38.83
N ILE A 455 -4.90 14.56 -39.89
CA ILE A 455 -4.38 15.27 -41.07
C ILE A 455 -3.97 16.70 -40.73
N LEU A 456 -4.72 17.35 -39.82
CA LEU A 456 -4.43 18.72 -39.38
C LEU A 456 -3.61 18.76 -38.09
N ASP A 457 -3.07 17.61 -37.63
CA ASP A 457 -2.17 17.60 -36.46
C ASP A 457 -0.93 18.45 -36.75
N GLU A 458 -0.49 18.41 -38.00
CA GLU A 458 0.67 19.12 -38.48
C GLU A 458 0.36 19.88 -39.79
N CYS A 459 1.32 20.63 -40.32
CA CYS A 459 1.26 21.11 -41.72
C CYS A 459 0.25 22.19 -42.16
N ILE A 460 -0.39 22.93 -41.23
CA ILE A 460 -1.30 24.03 -41.61
C ILE A 460 -0.97 25.35 -40.93
N ASP A 461 -0.89 26.41 -41.74
CA ASP A 461 -0.73 27.79 -41.33
C ASP A 461 -2.04 28.55 -41.50
N ILE A 462 -2.75 28.75 -40.40
CA ILE A 462 -3.97 29.55 -40.32
C ILE A 462 -3.84 30.46 -39.09
N PRO A 463 -3.24 31.65 -39.24
CA PRO A 463 -3.12 32.63 -38.15
C PRO A 463 -4.47 33.03 -37.54
N SER A 464 -5.56 32.99 -38.32
CA SER A 464 -6.91 33.28 -37.84
C SER A 464 -7.53 32.19 -36.96
N CYS A 465 -6.96 30.97 -36.90
CA CYS A 465 -7.42 29.88 -36.05
C CYS A 465 -7.24 30.25 -34.58
N ASP A 466 -8.32 30.44 -33.83
CA ASP A 466 -8.30 30.93 -32.44
C ASP A 466 -8.57 29.85 -31.39
N SER A 467 -9.05 28.68 -31.82
CA SER A 467 -9.25 27.57 -30.90
C SER A 467 -9.04 26.19 -31.51
N ILE A 468 -8.86 25.21 -30.64
CA ILE A 468 -8.92 23.79 -31.00
C ILE A 468 -9.82 23.05 -30.01
N PHE A 469 -10.41 21.94 -30.47
CA PHE A 469 -11.13 21.01 -29.61
C PHE A 469 -10.57 19.60 -29.80
N ILE A 470 -10.05 19.00 -28.72
CA ILE A 470 -9.62 17.60 -28.71
C ILE A 470 -10.72 16.79 -28.01
N THR A 471 -11.40 15.92 -28.77
CA THR A 471 -12.63 15.23 -28.29
C THR A 471 -12.33 13.99 -27.43
N TYR A 472 -11.04 13.67 -27.21
CA TYR A 472 -10.58 12.51 -26.46
C TYR A 472 -9.23 12.77 -25.78
N PRO A 473 -8.94 12.13 -24.64
CA PRO A 473 -7.61 12.16 -24.03
C PRO A 473 -6.57 11.51 -24.97
N THR A 474 -5.55 12.26 -25.35
CA THR A 474 -4.48 11.80 -26.26
C THR A 474 -3.28 11.33 -25.45
N LYS A 475 -2.87 10.08 -25.68
CA LYS A 475 -1.63 9.53 -25.09
C LYS A 475 -0.36 10.12 -25.70
N SER A 476 -0.44 10.65 -26.92
CA SER A 476 0.72 11.22 -27.61
C SER A 476 1.01 12.64 -27.12
N LYS A 477 2.10 12.80 -26.38
CA LYS A 477 2.58 14.11 -25.88
C LYS A 477 2.92 15.07 -27.03
N ILE A 478 3.67 14.60 -28.03
CA ILE A 478 4.07 15.40 -29.20
C ILE A 478 2.84 15.97 -29.92
N ARG A 479 1.89 15.09 -30.24
CA ARG A 479 0.70 15.45 -31.01
C ARG A 479 -0.14 16.49 -30.30
N THR A 480 -0.26 16.38 -28.97
CA THR A 480 -0.96 17.36 -28.14
C THR A 480 -0.38 18.76 -28.34
N ILE A 481 0.94 18.90 -28.26
CA ILE A 481 1.65 20.17 -28.44
C ILE A 481 1.47 20.72 -29.87
N GLN A 482 1.60 19.87 -30.88
CA GLN A 482 1.47 20.29 -32.28
C GLN A 482 0.06 20.79 -32.63
N ARG A 483 -0.97 20.12 -32.09
CA ARG A 483 -2.38 20.52 -32.20
C ARG A 483 -2.61 21.86 -31.52
N MET A 484 -2.22 22.00 -30.25
CA MET A 484 -2.37 23.24 -29.48
C MET A 484 -1.73 24.43 -30.19
N SER A 485 -0.53 24.22 -30.73
CA SER A 485 0.21 25.27 -31.43
C SER A 485 -0.49 25.81 -32.69
N ARG A 486 -1.53 25.13 -33.23
CA ARG A 486 -2.28 25.62 -34.39
C ARG A 486 -3.05 26.90 -34.08
N CYS A 487 -3.61 27.01 -32.87
CA CYS A 487 -4.38 28.19 -32.46
C CYS A 487 -3.52 29.31 -31.87
N MET A 488 -2.22 29.08 -31.67
CA MET A 488 -1.32 30.01 -30.98
C MET A 488 -0.50 30.92 -31.91
N ARG A 489 -0.73 30.83 -33.23
CA ARG A 489 -0.09 31.73 -34.19
C ARG A 489 -0.60 33.16 -33.99
N ILE A 490 0.31 34.13 -34.07
CA ILE A 490 -0.04 35.55 -34.00
C ILE A 490 -0.95 35.90 -35.17
N ASN A 491 -2.07 36.55 -34.87
CA ASN A 491 -2.90 37.17 -35.87
C ASN A 491 -2.64 38.68 -35.88
N LYS A 492 -2.18 39.23 -37.02
CA LYS A 492 -1.92 40.66 -37.15
C LYS A 492 -3.18 41.51 -36.94
N SER A 493 -4.36 41.01 -37.29
CA SER A 493 -5.62 41.70 -37.06
C SER A 493 -6.13 41.59 -35.61
N ASN A 494 -5.56 40.70 -34.81
CA ASN A 494 -5.89 40.58 -33.39
C ASN A 494 -4.64 40.17 -32.56
N PRO A 495 -3.80 41.15 -32.17
CA PRO A 495 -2.64 40.92 -31.31
C PRO A 495 -2.99 40.41 -29.90
N PHE A 496 -4.24 40.58 -29.44
CA PHE A 496 -4.73 40.10 -28.13
C PHE A 496 -5.35 38.70 -28.18
N LYS A 497 -5.31 38.06 -29.35
CA LYS A 497 -5.75 36.68 -29.50
C LYS A 497 -5.08 35.79 -28.46
N VAL A 498 -5.89 34.94 -27.83
CA VAL A 498 -5.43 33.86 -26.94
C VAL A 498 -5.89 32.55 -27.55
N GLY A 499 -4.99 31.58 -27.67
CA GLY A 499 -5.33 30.26 -28.18
C GLY A 499 -6.20 29.48 -27.17
N ASN A 500 -7.46 29.23 -27.51
CA ASN A 500 -8.36 28.46 -26.65
C ASN A 500 -8.27 26.96 -26.97
N ILE A 501 -7.84 26.15 -26.02
CA ILE A 501 -7.67 24.72 -26.18
C ILE A 501 -8.73 24.01 -25.35
N PHE A 502 -9.74 23.48 -26.02
CA PHE A 502 -10.81 22.71 -25.41
C PHE A 502 -10.39 21.23 -25.39
N ILE A 503 -10.44 20.58 -24.24
CA ILE A 503 -10.13 19.14 -24.13
C ILE A 503 -11.28 18.44 -23.43
N TRP A 504 -11.89 17.48 -24.11
CA TRP A 504 -12.94 16.67 -23.53
C TRP A 504 -12.37 15.61 -22.57
N CYS A 505 -13.00 15.48 -21.41
CA CYS A 505 -12.81 14.37 -20.49
C CYS A 505 -14.08 14.11 -19.68
N ASP A 506 -14.38 12.85 -19.44
CA ASP A 506 -15.42 12.41 -18.50
C ASP A 506 -14.85 12.25 -17.08
N GLU A 507 -13.54 12.03 -16.96
CA GLU A 507 -12.81 11.93 -15.71
C GLU A 507 -11.44 12.64 -15.83
N TYR A 508 -11.03 13.40 -14.81
CA TYR A 508 -9.79 14.19 -14.84
C TYR A 508 -8.50 13.36 -14.77
N ASP A 509 -8.56 12.12 -14.28
CA ASP A 509 -7.40 11.23 -14.22
C ASP A 509 -6.97 10.74 -15.62
N LYS A 510 -7.92 10.54 -16.53
CA LYS A 510 -7.68 10.10 -17.92
C LYS A 510 -6.88 11.11 -18.75
N ILE A 511 -6.90 12.39 -18.39
CA ILE A 511 -6.15 13.45 -19.10
C ILE A 511 -4.77 13.74 -18.50
N LEU A 512 -4.37 13.09 -17.39
CA LEU A 512 -3.08 13.32 -16.76
C LEU A 512 -1.90 13.11 -17.72
N GLU A 513 -1.98 12.10 -18.58
CA GLU A 513 -0.95 11.84 -19.60
C GLU A 513 -0.88 12.97 -20.64
N THR A 514 -2.03 13.42 -21.15
CA THR A 514 -2.16 14.59 -22.04
C THR A 514 -1.54 15.84 -21.41
N LEU A 515 -1.90 16.14 -20.15
CA LEU A 515 -1.41 17.31 -19.41
C LEU A 515 0.08 17.20 -19.06
N SER A 516 0.59 16.00 -18.81
CA SER A 516 2.02 15.77 -18.58
C SER A 516 2.86 16.15 -19.79
N GLY A 517 2.35 15.88 -21.00
CA GLY A 517 2.97 16.34 -22.24
C GLY A 517 3.10 17.86 -22.26
N ILE A 518 2.05 18.59 -21.89
CA ILE A 518 2.04 20.06 -21.89
C ILE A 518 3.04 20.64 -20.89
N LYS A 519 3.10 20.07 -19.67
CA LYS A 519 4.03 20.48 -18.62
C LYS A 519 5.50 20.45 -19.04
N GLU A 520 5.88 19.51 -19.91
CA GLU A 520 7.26 19.41 -20.41
C GLU A 520 7.70 20.63 -21.22
N TYR A 521 6.74 21.35 -21.83
CA TYR A 521 7.01 22.48 -22.72
C TYR A 521 6.72 23.82 -22.06
N ASP A 522 5.69 23.90 -21.22
CA ASP A 522 5.35 25.07 -20.44
C ASP A 522 5.22 24.72 -18.96
N ILE A 523 6.17 25.21 -18.15
CA ILE A 523 6.18 24.99 -16.69
C ILE A 523 4.99 25.71 -16.01
N MET A 524 4.51 26.80 -16.61
CA MET A 524 3.41 27.64 -16.13
C MET A 524 2.04 27.15 -16.65
N PHE A 525 1.97 26.00 -17.33
CA PHE A 525 0.71 25.48 -17.90
C PHE A 525 -0.40 25.29 -16.85
N LYS A 526 -0.03 25.10 -15.57
CA LYS A 526 -0.97 24.90 -14.46
C LYS A 526 -1.94 26.06 -14.33
N ASP A 527 -1.43 27.28 -14.39
CA ASP A 527 -2.22 28.50 -14.22
C ASP A 527 -3.15 28.77 -15.41
N LYS A 528 -2.85 28.12 -16.54
CA LYS A 528 -3.57 28.19 -17.82
C LYS A 528 -4.70 27.17 -17.93
N ILE A 529 -4.77 26.19 -17.03
CA ILE A 529 -5.88 25.23 -16.98
C ILE A 529 -7.05 25.85 -16.22
N LYS A 530 -8.24 25.74 -16.82
CA LYS A 530 -9.50 26.25 -16.29
C LYS A 530 -10.60 25.21 -16.49
N VAL A 531 -11.56 25.19 -15.58
CA VAL A 531 -12.81 24.44 -15.74
C VAL A 531 -13.83 25.35 -16.40
N ASN A 532 -14.45 24.86 -17.48
CA ASN A 532 -15.54 25.53 -18.15
C ASN A 532 -16.87 24.94 -17.66
N SER A 533 -17.67 25.80 -17.04
CA SER A 533 -19.07 25.52 -16.69
C SER A 533 -19.96 25.86 -17.89
N ILE A 534 -20.95 25.00 -18.13
CA ILE A 534 -21.97 25.19 -19.15
C ILE A 534 -22.92 26.34 -18.75
N GLY A 535 -23.35 26.39 -17.48
CA GLY A 535 -24.02 27.53 -16.85
C GLY A 535 -25.26 28.03 -17.60
N PHE A 536 -25.94 27.17 -18.36
CA PHE A 536 -26.80 27.64 -19.46
C PHE A 536 -28.02 28.44 -18.99
N PHE A 537 -28.55 28.10 -17.81
CA PHE A 537 -29.77 28.67 -17.23
C PHE A 537 -29.53 29.49 -15.95
N VAL A 538 -28.31 29.47 -15.38
CA VAL A 538 -28.06 29.95 -14.01
C VAL A 538 -27.49 31.38 -14.01
N GLU A 539 -27.99 32.22 -13.09
CA GLU A 539 -27.38 33.49 -12.68
C GLU A 539 -26.50 33.24 -11.44
N GLY A 540 -25.24 32.82 -11.64
CA GLY A 540 -24.30 32.59 -10.52
C GLY A 540 -23.29 31.45 -10.73
N VAL A 541 -22.32 31.33 -9.83
CA VAL A 541 -21.28 30.28 -9.87
C VAL A 541 -21.83 28.97 -9.31
N ASP A 542 -21.83 27.91 -10.12
CA ASP A 542 -22.21 26.55 -9.69
C ASP A 542 -21.17 25.99 -8.68
N LYS A 543 -21.63 25.50 -7.53
CA LYS A 543 -20.80 24.86 -6.51
C LYS A 543 -20.04 23.63 -7.04
N GLY A 544 -20.57 22.93 -8.04
CA GLY A 544 -19.91 21.83 -8.75
C GLY A 544 -18.60 22.26 -9.42
N CYS A 545 -18.57 23.45 -9.99
CA CYS A 545 -17.38 24.01 -10.62
C CYS A 545 -16.27 24.32 -9.59
N GLU A 546 -16.61 24.73 -8.36
CA GLU A 546 -15.62 24.90 -7.29
C GLU A 546 -14.99 23.57 -6.86
N ILE A 547 -15.78 22.50 -6.83
CA ILE A 547 -15.29 21.13 -6.54
C ILE A 547 -14.34 20.70 -7.65
N ASP A 548 -14.74 20.90 -8.91
CA ASP A 548 -13.92 20.57 -10.08
C ASP A 548 -12.58 21.31 -10.09
N ASN A 549 -12.57 22.62 -9.82
CA ASN A 549 -11.34 23.39 -9.75
C ASN A 549 -10.36 22.82 -8.69
N LYS A 550 -10.86 22.45 -7.50
CA LYS A 550 -10.04 21.81 -6.45
C LYS A 550 -9.53 20.43 -6.86
N LEU A 551 -10.35 19.64 -7.54
CA LEU A 551 -9.96 18.31 -8.04
C LEU A 551 -8.88 18.42 -9.11
N VAL A 552 -9.06 19.32 -10.08
CA VAL A 552 -8.10 19.60 -11.15
C VAL A 552 -6.75 20.04 -10.56
N GLU A 553 -6.75 20.96 -9.58
CA GLU A 553 -5.52 21.35 -8.88
C GLU A 553 -4.79 20.15 -8.24
N LYS A 554 -5.53 19.26 -7.56
CA LYS A 554 -4.96 18.05 -6.95
C LYS A 554 -4.33 17.13 -8.01
N TYR A 555 -5.01 16.90 -9.13
CA TYR A 555 -4.50 16.07 -10.22
C TYR A 555 -3.27 16.69 -10.90
N ILE A 556 -3.28 18.00 -11.10
CA ILE A 556 -2.15 18.78 -11.63
C ILE A 556 -0.91 18.69 -10.70
N MET A 557 -1.09 18.73 -9.38
CA MET A 557 0.01 18.53 -8.42
C MET A 557 0.62 17.13 -8.51
N GLY A 558 -0.17 16.11 -8.88
CA GLY A 558 0.29 14.74 -9.08
C GLY A 558 1.08 14.50 -10.37
N VAL A 559 1.09 15.44 -11.32
CA VAL A 559 1.87 15.34 -12.56
C VAL A 559 3.36 15.45 -12.22
N LYS A 560 4.08 14.30 -12.24
CA LYS A 560 5.51 14.22 -11.93
C LYS A 560 6.33 15.20 -12.78
N GLU A 561 7.31 15.87 -12.17
CA GLU A 561 8.29 16.67 -12.90
C GLU A 561 9.27 15.77 -13.63
N PHE A 562 9.41 15.97 -14.94
CA PHE A 562 10.40 15.26 -15.74
C PHE A 562 11.41 16.26 -16.31
N ARG A 563 12.55 16.40 -15.62
CA ARG A 563 13.69 17.19 -16.08
C ARG A 563 14.66 16.28 -16.84
N CYS A 564 15.07 16.69 -18.05
CA CYS A 564 16.17 16.01 -18.74
C CYS A 564 17.47 16.37 -18.00
N ILE A 565 18.14 15.36 -17.46
CA ILE A 565 19.39 15.50 -16.69
C ILE A 565 20.53 15.22 -17.67
N SER A 566 21.39 16.22 -17.90
CA SER A 566 22.58 16.10 -18.74
C SER A 566 23.55 15.02 -18.23
N TRP A 567 24.48 14.56 -19.07
CA TRP A 567 25.50 13.58 -18.65
C TRP A 567 26.28 14.03 -17.40
N ASN A 568 26.63 15.32 -17.32
CA ASN A 568 27.33 15.88 -16.16
C ASN A 568 26.45 15.87 -14.90
N GLU A 569 25.17 16.23 -15.01
CA GLU A 569 24.25 16.19 -13.88
C GLU A 569 23.96 14.75 -13.43
N LYS A 570 23.89 13.78 -14.35
CA LYS A 570 23.79 12.34 -14.02
C LYS A 570 25.05 11.86 -13.29
N LEU A 571 26.23 12.28 -13.72
CA LEU A 571 27.49 11.97 -13.03
C LEU A 571 27.49 12.50 -11.59
N GLU A 572 27.02 13.73 -11.37
CA GLU A 572 26.91 14.30 -10.01
C GLU A 572 25.90 13.57 -9.14
N GLN A 573 24.78 13.10 -9.69
CA GLN A 573 23.83 12.26 -8.95
C GLN A 573 24.46 10.92 -8.53
N VAL A 574 25.25 10.31 -9.41
CA VAL A 574 25.99 9.09 -9.08
C VAL A 574 27.01 9.34 -7.96
N LYS A 575 27.79 10.43 -8.06
CA LYS A 575 28.76 10.82 -7.00
C LYS A 575 28.06 11.01 -5.66
N LYS A 576 26.97 11.80 -5.65
CA LYS A 576 26.17 12.05 -4.44
C LYS A 576 25.63 10.75 -3.84
N TYR A 577 25.05 9.87 -4.67
CA TYR A 577 24.55 8.59 -4.17
C TYR A 577 25.66 7.73 -3.54
N ILE A 578 26.83 7.65 -4.18
CA ILE A 578 27.97 6.89 -3.65
C ILE A 578 28.45 7.49 -2.33
N ASP A 579 28.49 8.82 -2.23
CA ASP A 579 28.89 9.53 -1.03
C ASP A 579 27.92 9.27 0.14
N ASP A 580 26.62 9.31 -0.13
CA ASP A 580 25.57 9.13 0.88
C ASP A 580 25.43 7.66 1.33
N ASN A 581 25.65 6.70 0.42
CA ASN A 581 25.32 5.29 0.65
C ASN A 581 26.54 4.36 0.75
N VAL A 582 27.75 4.88 0.52
CA VAL A 582 29.02 4.13 0.52
C VAL A 582 28.98 2.90 -0.41
N LYS A 583 28.15 2.94 -1.46
CA LYS A 583 28.01 1.87 -2.46
C LYS A 583 27.56 2.43 -3.81
N ARG A 584 27.85 1.69 -4.89
CA ARG A 584 27.38 2.02 -6.23
C ARG A 584 25.85 1.84 -6.35
N PRO A 585 25.14 2.69 -7.13
CA PRO A 585 23.75 2.44 -7.53
C PRO A 585 23.58 1.05 -8.19
N SER A 586 22.57 0.30 -7.75
CA SER A 586 22.29 -1.05 -8.26
C SER A 586 21.27 -1.00 -9.39
N ASN A 587 21.51 -1.77 -10.45
CA ASN A 587 20.54 -1.96 -11.54
C ASN A 587 19.38 -2.91 -11.17
N LYS A 588 19.42 -3.57 -9.99
CA LYS A 588 18.38 -4.48 -9.53
C LYS A 588 17.35 -3.82 -8.60
N ASN A 589 17.69 -2.70 -7.97
CA ASN A 589 16.81 -2.02 -7.02
C ASN A 589 15.95 -0.97 -7.74
N LYS A 590 14.63 -0.94 -7.49
CA LYS A 590 13.65 -0.09 -8.18
C LYS A 590 14.01 1.40 -8.12
N ASP A 591 14.50 1.87 -6.97
CA ASP A 591 14.82 3.30 -6.75
C ASP A 591 16.15 3.73 -7.37
N THR A 592 17.06 2.79 -7.63
CA THR A 592 18.41 3.08 -8.15
C THR A 592 18.67 2.48 -9.53
N LYS A 593 17.67 1.82 -10.11
CA LYS A 593 17.78 1.05 -11.35
C LYS A 593 18.34 1.88 -12.49
N ILE A 594 17.80 3.10 -12.64
CA ILE A 594 18.17 4.05 -13.69
C ILE A 594 19.66 4.43 -13.58
N LEU A 595 20.10 4.90 -12.42
CA LEU A 595 21.52 5.25 -12.18
C LEU A 595 22.44 4.02 -12.33
N GLY A 596 22.00 2.85 -11.84
CA GLY A 596 22.78 1.61 -11.94
C GLY A 596 22.97 1.13 -13.37
N GLN A 597 21.93 1.23 -14.21
CA GLN A 597 21.97 0.93 -15.64
C GLN A 597 22.86 1.93 -16.38
N TRP A 598 22.71 3.23 -16.12
CA TRP A 598 23.54 4.27 -16.73
C TRP A 598 25.03 4.02 -16.52
N ILE A 599 25.47 3.75 -15.28
CA ILE A 599 26.88 3.43 -14.98
C ILE A 599 27.35 2.19 -15.75
N SER A 600 26.51 1.17 -15.88
CA SER A 600 26.85 -0.07 -16.60
C SER A 600 27.15 0.23 -18.07
N TYR A 601 26.33 1.06 -18.71
CA TYR A 601 26.56 1.51 -20.08
C TYR A 601 27.85 2.32 -20.21
N GLN A 602 28.09 3.27 -19.30
CA GLN A 602 29.33 4.06 -19.32
C GLN A 602 30.58 3.18 -19.23
N GLN A 603 30.58 2.15 -18.38
CA GLN A 603 31.71 1.21 -18.28
C GLN A 603 31.94 0.39 -19.56
N THR A 604 30.87 -0.13 -20.18
CA THR A 604 30.96 -0.89 -21.43
C THR A 604 31.47 -0.02 -22.59
N ASN A 605 30.94 1.20 -22.69
CA ASN A 605 31.29 2.15 -23.73
C ASN A 605 32.71 2.71 -23.54
N TYR A 606 33.16 2.87 -22.30
CA TYR A 606 34.50 3.32 -21.96
C TYR A 606 35.58 2.32 -22.40
N LYS A 607 35.37 1.02 -22.16
CA LYS A 607 36.31 -0.05 -22.57
C LYS A 607 36.50 -0.12 -24.09
N SER A 608 35.43 0.10 -24.85
CA SER A 608 35.43 -0.01 -26.31
C SER A 608 35.56 1.33 -27.04
N LYS A 609 35.63 2.45 -26.29
CA LYS A 609 35.63 3.83 -26.79
C LYS A 609 34.50 4.10 -27.82
N LYS A 610 33.28 3.68 -27.48
CA LYS A 610 32.07 3.78 -28.32
C LYS A 610 31.08 4.84 -27.80
N TYR A 611 30.17 5.31 -28.66
CA TYR A 611 29.11 6.28 -28.33
C TYR A 611 29.65 7.57 -27.68
N ILE A 612 29.04 8.09 -26.59
CA ILE A 612 29.51 9.31 -25.91
C ILE A 612 30.97 9.24 -25.42
N MET A 613 31.51 8.03 -25.20
CA MET A 613 32.92 7.83 -24.84
C MET A 613 33.90 8.05 -26.01
N LYS A 614 33.41 8.39 -27.21
CA LYS A 614 34.24 8.94 -28.31
C LYS A 614 34.61 10.41 -28.06
N ASN A 615 33.78 11.16 -27.33
CA ASN A 615 34.08 12.54 -26.96
C ASN A 615 35.22 12.56 -25.94
N SER A 616 36.31 13.26 -26.26
CA SER A 616 37.52 13.31 -25.43
C SER A 616 37.26 13.88 -24.03
N ASP A 617 36.38 14.87 -23.91
CA ASP A 617 36.13 15.56 -22.64
C ASP A 617 35.31 14.70 -21.69
N ILE A 618 34.28 14.02 -22.21
CA ILE A 618 33.48 13.05 -21.45
C ILE A 618 34.35 11.86 -21.06
N TYR A 619 35.15 11.34 -22.00
CA TYR A 619 36.08 10.24 -21.72
C TYR A 619 37.05 10.59 -20.58
N ASN A 620 37.64 11.79 -20.62
CA ASN A 620 38.56 12.26 -19.59
C ASN A 620 37.85 12.45 -18.24
N LYS A 621 36.66 13.07 -18.20
CA LYS A 621 35.87 13.23 -16.98
C LYS A 621 35.47 11.90 -16.36
N TRP A 622 35.07 10.93 -17.19
CA TRP A 622 34.77 9.58 -16.72
C TRP A 622 36.02 8.88 -16.19
N THR A 623 37.14 9.01 -16.89
CA THR A 623 38.46 8.47 -16.48
C THR A 623 38.86 9.02 -15.11
N GLU A 624 38.79 10.34 -14.93
CA GLU A 624 39.09 11.00 -13.66
C GLU A 624 38.18 10.49 -12.54
N PHE A 625 36.87 10.38 -12.82
CA PHE A 625 35.91 9.85 -11.86
C PHE A 625 36.26 8.42 -11.40
N ILE A 626 36.45 7.47 -12.32
CA ILE A 626 36.70 6.06 -11.98
C ILE A 626 38.12 5.80 -11.45
N THR A 627 39.09 6.69 -11.70
CA THR A 627 40.47 6.55 -11.22
C THR A 627 40.76 7.35 -9.95
N SER A 628 39.87 8.27 -9.56
CA SER A 628 40.02 9.08 -8.35
C SER A 628 40.19 8.24 -7.09
N LYS A 629 41.04 8.67 -6.14
CA LYS A 629 41.23 7.98 -4.85
C LYS A 629 39.92 7.73 -4.10
N LYS A 630 38.95 8.63 -4.23
CA LYS A 630 37.65 8.56 -3.54
C LYS A 630 36.75 7.47 -4.14
N TYR A 631 36.67 7.37 -5.46
CA TYR A 631 35.69 6.51 -6.14
C TYR A 631 36.28 5.22 -6.72
N LYS A 632 37.60 5.12 -6.94
CA LYS A 632 38.27 3.97 -7.59
C LYS A 632 37.85 2.61 -7.05
N LYS A 633 37.71 2.46 -5.73
CA LYS A 633 37.31 1.20 -5.09
C LYS A 633 35.93 0.66 -5.54
N TYR A 634 35.07 1.50 -6.09
CA TYR A 634 33.74 1.12 -6.59
C TYR A 634 33.73 0.69 -8.07
N PHE A 635 34.87 0.81 -8.75
CA PHE A 635 35.01 0.57 -10.20
C PHE A 635 36.17 -0.38 -10.54
N MET A 636 36.79 -1.04 -9.55
CA MET A 636 37.87 -2.01 -9.76
C MET A 636 37.42 -3.18 -10.63
N SER A 637 38.36 -3.76 -11.40
CA SER A 637 38.07 -4.97 -12.17
C SER A 637 37.89 -6.18 -11.23
N ASN A 638 37.24 -7.24 -11.72
CA ASN A 638 37.13 -8.49 -10.96
C ASN A 638 38.51 -9.07 -10.59
N GLU A 639 39.54 -8.84 -11.41
CA GLU A 639 40.90 -9.30 -11.19
C GLU A 639 41.61 -8.47 -10.10
N GLU A 640 41.43 -7.15 -10.12
CA GLU A 640 41.95 -6.24 -9.09
C GLU A 640 41.31 -6.51 -7.73
N GLU A 641 39.99 -6.72 -7.71
CA GLU A 641 39.24 -7.09 -6.51
C GLU A 641 39.71 -8.46 -5.98
N TRP A 642 39.90 -9.44 -6.87
CA TRP A 642 40.39 -10.76 -6.50
C TRP A 642 41.79 -10.70 -5.88
N GLN A 643 42.70 -9.92 -6.47
CA GLN A 643 44.07 -9.74 -5.96
C GLN A 643 44.08 -9.02 -4.60
N SER A 644 43.20 -8.03 -4.42
CA SER A 644 43.02 -7.34 -3.15
C SER A 644 42.54 -8.29 -2.04
N ASN A 645 41.52 -9.11 -2.34
CA ASN A 645 40.99 -10.09 -1.39
C ASN A 645 42.04 -11.17 -1.04
N LEU A 646 42.82 -11.65 -2.01
CA LEU A 646 43.92 -12.58 -1.76
C LEU A 646 44.95 -11.98 -0.78
N ASN A 647 45.29 -10.70 -0.94
CA ASN A 647 46.24 -10.01 -0.06
C ASN A 647 45.68 -9.84 1.37
N LEU A 648 44.40 -9.52 1.51
CA LEU A 648 43.72 -9.45 2.81
C LEU A 648 43.73 -10.80 3.53
N ILE A 649 43.55 -11.90 2.78
CA ILE A 649 43.60 -13.25 3.34
C ILE A 649 45.01 -13.63 3.79
N LYS A 650 46.03 -13.36 2.96
CA LYS A 650 47.43 -13.56 3.33
C LYS A 650 47.75 -12.81 4.63
N LYS A 651 47.38 -11.53 4.71
CA LYS A 651 47.55 -10.70 5.91
C LYS A 651 46.83 -11.30 7.12
N TYR A 652 45.57 -11.70 6.97
CA TYR A 652 44.81 -12.30 8.08
C TYR A 652 45.43 -13.60 8.60
N ILE A 653 45.84 -14.51 7.69
CA ILE A 653 46.47 -15.78 8.07
C ILE A 653 47.79 -15.53 8.79
N ASP A 654 48.59 -14.57 8.30
CA ASP A 654 49.86 -14.19 8.91
C ASP A 654 49.70 -13.64 10.32
N GLU A 655 48.66 -12.83 10.56
CA GLU A 655 48.38 -12.24 11.87
C GLU A 655 47.73 -13.21 12.86
N ASN A 656 46.90 -14.15 12.37
CA ASN A 656 46.01 -14.94 13.23
C ASN A 656 46.34 -16.44 13.28
N ASN A 657 47.29 -16.93 12.49
CA ASN A 657 47.65 -18.35 12.36
C ASN A 657 46.47 -19.27 12.04
N LYS A 658 45.41 -18.76 11.41
CA LYS A 658 44.21 -19.50 10.98
C LYS A 658 43.59 -18.85 9.76
N ARG A 659 42.85 -19.62 8.96
CA ARG A 659 42.06 -19.06 7.84
C ARG A 659 40.82 -18.30 8.33
N PRO A 660 40.36 -17.26 7.62
CA PRO A 660 39.07 -16.61 7.89
C PRO A 660 37.93 -17.61 7.89
N SER A 661 37.02 -17.50 8.86
CA SER A 661 35.86 -18.41 8.96
C SER A 661 34.64 -17.85 8.24
N GLU A 662 33.94 -18.66 7.44
CA GLU A 662 32.67 -18.29 6.80
C GLU A 662 31.50 -18.11 7.80
N SER A 663 31.72 -18.49 9.06
CA SER A 663 30.78 -18.36 10.18
C SER A 663 31.24 -17.34 11.24
N ASP A 664 32.24 -16.51 10.93
CA ASP A 664 32.75 -15.50 11.88
C ASP A 664 31.68 -14.45 12.24
N LYS A 665 31.75 -13.92 13.47
CA LYS A 665 30.86 -12.84 13.94
C LYS A 665 31.24 -11.50 13.32
N ASN A 666 32.51 -11.28 13.02
CA ASN A 666 32.95 -10.08 12.31
C ASN A 666 32.57 -10.20 10.84
N ARG A 667 31.80 -9.23 10.34
CA ARG A 667 31.27 -9.21 8.98
C ARG A 667 32.37 -9.29 7.91
N ASP A 668 33.49 -8.62 8.11
CA ASP A 668 34.57 -8.57 7.11
C ASP A 668 35.32 -9.91 7.04
N ILE A 669 35.60 -10.51 8.21
CA ILE A 669 36.21 -11.85 8.30
C ILE A 669 35.29 -12.90 7.68
N LYS A 670 33.98 -12.79 7.94
CA LYS A 670 32.96 -13.67 7.38
C LYS A 670 32.92 -13.62 5.86
N ILE A 671 32.96 -12.41 5.28
CA ILE A 671 32.99 -12.20 3.82
C ILE A 671 34.25 -12.84 3.22
N LEU A 672 35.42 -12.64 3.84
CA LEU A 672 36.67 -13.27 3.39
C LEU A 672 36.60 -14.81 3.48
N GLY A 673 35.99 -15.37 4.52
CA GLY A 673 35.79 -16.81 4.68
C GLY A 673 34.89 -17.40 3.60
N GLN A 674 33.76 -16.73 3.31
CA GLN A 674 32.86 -17.11 2.21
C GLN A 674 33.55 -17.00 0.85
N TRP A 675 34.38 -15.98 0.65
CA TRP A 675 35.13 -15.80 -0.58
C TRP A 675 36.13 -16.95 -0.81
N ILE A 676 36.87 -17.39 0.21
CA ILE A 676 37.79 -18.55 0.13
C ILE A 676 37.04 -19.81 -0.29
N SER A 677 35.87 -20.07 0.32
CA SER A 677 35.04 -21.24 0.02
C SER A 677 34.65 -21.29 -1.46
N HIS A 678 34.18 -20.16 -2.02
CA HIS A 678 33.90 -20.05 -3.44
C HIS A 678 35.14 -20.20 -4.32
N GLN A 679 36.30 -19.64 -3.93
CA GLN A 679 37.54 -19.82 -4.71
C GLN A 679 37.98 -21.29 -4.74
N GLN A 680 37.86 -22.03 -3.64
CA GLN A 680 38.19 -23.46 -3.62
C GLN A 680 37.26 -24.29 -4.52
N GLN A 681 35.97 -23.96 -4.58
CA GLN A 681 35.02 -24.60 -5.49
C GLN A 681 35.35 -24.29 -6.95
N ASN A 682 35.50 -23.00 -7.28
CA ASN A 682 35.82 -22.55 -8.63
C ASN A 682 37.17 -23.06 -9.12
N TYR A 683 38.14 -23.24 -8.22
CA TYR A 683 39.45 -23.82 -8.54
C TYR A 683 39.33 -25.30 -8.92
N LYS A 684 38.50 -26.08 -8.21
CA LYS A 684 38.26 -27.50 -8.52
C LYS A 684 37.53 -27.70 -9.85
N SER A 685 36.53 -26.86 -10.15
CA SER A 685 35.76 -26.94 -11.41
C SER A 685 36.38 -26.17 -12.58
N LYS A 686 37.41 -25.34 -12.32
CA LYS A 686 38.05 -24.43 -13.29
C LYS A 686 37.03 -23.46 -13.93
N GLU A 687 36.18 -22.85 -13.11
CA GLU A 687 35.08 -21.99 -13.53
C GLU A 687 35.23 -20.51 -13.09
N HIS A 688 34.38 -19.63 -13.64
CA HIS A 688 34.39 -18.19 -13.35
C HIS A 688 35.77 -17.53 -13.52
N ILE A 689 36.26 -16.82 -12.49
CA ILE A 689 37.54 -16.12 -12.55
C ILE A 689 38.74 -17.07 -12.61
N MET A 690 38.58 -18.32 -12.18
CA MET A 690 39.59 -19.38 -12.26
C MET A 690 39.78 -19.93 -13.69
N LYS A 691 39.03 -19.41 -14.68
CA LYS A 691 39.32 -19.63 -16.11
C LYS A 691 40.55 -18.85 -16.59
N ASN A 692 40.89 -17.75 -15.92
CA ASN A 692 42.09 -16.97 -16.21
C ASN A 692 43.32 -17.73 -15.67
N SER A 693 44.28 -18.06 -16.54
CA SER A 693 45.48 -18.83 -16.21
C SER A 693 46.31 -18.18 -15.11
N ASP A 694 46.51 -16.86 -15.17
CA ASP A 694 47.37 -16.14 -14.23
C ASP A 694 46.77 -16.13 -12.82
N ILE A 695 45.44 -16.00 -12.73
CA ILE A 695 44.70 -16.07 -11.46
C ILE A 695 44.77 -17.49 -10.89
N TYR A 696 44.57 -18.50 -11.75
CA TYR A 696 44.64 -19.91 -11.38
C TYR A 696 46.02 -20.29 -10.83
N ASP A 697 47.09 -19.85 -11.49
CA ASP A 697 48.47 -20.14 -11.09
C ASP A 697 48.81 -19.43 -9.77
N LYS A 698 48.43 -18.16 -9.61
CA LYS A 698 48.59 -17.43 -8.34
C LYS A 698 47.85 -18.06 -7.17
N TRP A 699 46.65 -18.59 -7.41
CA TRP A 699 45.90 -19.33 -6.39
C TRP A 699 46.58 -20.66 -6.06
N THR A 700 47.06 -21.39 -7.07
CA THR A 700 47.80 -22.65 -6.94
C THR A 700 49.05 -22.46 -6.09
N GLU A 701 49.86 -21.45 -6.41
CA GLU A 701 51.05 -21.08 -5.64
C GLU A 701 50.69 -20.76 -4.18
N PHE A 702 49.63 -19.98 -3.96
CA PHE A 702 49.19 -19.63 -2.62
C PHE A 702 48.82 -20.87 -1.78
N ILE A 703 47.97 -21.77 -2.29
CA ILE A 703 47.48 -22.93 -1.52
C ILE A 703 48.51 -24.06 -1.37
N THR A 704 49.53 -24.11 -2.24
CA THR A 704 50.58 -25.15 -2.21
C THR A 704 51.85 -24.70 -1.50
N SER A 705 52.05 -23.39 -1.30
CA SER A 705 53.21 -22.85 -0.59
C SER A 705 53.39 -23.45 0.80
N GLU A 706 54.64 -23.69 1.19
CA GLU A 706 54.98 -24.30 2.49
C GLU A 706 54.41 -23.51 3.69
N LYS A 707 54.33 -22.19 3.54
CA LYS A 707 53.75 -21.28 4.55
C LYS A 707 52.24 -21.46 4.75
N TYR A 708 51.48 -21.65 3.67
CA TYR A 708 50.01 -21.64 3.72
C TYR A 708 49.36 -23.03 3.54
N LYS A 709 50.08 -24.04 3.00
CA LYS A 709 49.57 -25.38 2.68
C LYS A 709 48.79 -26.05 3.82
N LYS A 710 49.27 -25.92 5.06
CA LYS A 710 48.60 -26.49 6.25
C LYS A 710 47.18 -25.96 6.49
N TYR A 711 46.81 -24.80 5.93
CA TYR A 711 45.48 -24.22 6.05
C TYR A 711 44.50 -24.64 4.93
N PHE A 712 45.00 -25.37 3.93
CA PHE A 712 44.28 -25.78 2.73
C PHE A 712 44.37 -27.29 2.45
N MET A 713 44.83 -28.10 3.42
CA MET A 713 44.88 -29.58 3.32
C MET A 713 43.51 -30.18 2.99
N SER A 714 43.51 -31.31 2.30
CA SER A 714 42.27 -32.04 2.02
C SER A 714 41.72 -32.68 3.30
N ASN A 715 40.40 -32.92 3.33
CA ASN A 715 39.77 -33.62 4.45
C ASN A 715 40.37 -35.04 4.66
N GLU A 716 40.89 -35.67 3.60
CA GLU A 716 41.49 -37.01 3.63
C GLU A 716 42.89 -36.99 4.26
N GLU A 717 43.70 -35.98 3.93
CA GLU A 717 45.03 -35.76 4.52
C GLU A 717 44.91 -35.45 6.02
N GLU A 718 43.97 -34.59 6.40
CA GLU A 718 43.69 -34.26 7.79
C GLU A 718 43.20 -35.49 8.58
N TRP A 719 42.32 -36.29 7.99
CA TRP A 719 41.80 -37.52 8.60
C TRP A 719 42.89 -38.55 8.87
N GLN A 720 43.79 -38.75 7.90
CA GLN A 720 44.90 -39.70 8.04
C GLN A 720 45.89 -39.27 9.13
N SER A 721 46.15 -37.97 9.25
CA SER A 721 46.97 -37.39 10.32
C SER A 721 46.36 -37.64 11.71
N ASN A 722 45.07 -37.34 11.86
CA ASN A 722 44.35 -37.54 13.12
C ASN A 722 44.27 -39.02 13.53
N LEU A 723 44.08 -39.95 12.59
CA LEU A 723 44.11 -41.39 12.87
C LEU A 723 45.44 -41.82 13.48
N ASN A 724 46.56 -41.29 12.99
CA ASN A 724 47.89 -41.62 13.49
C ASN A 724 48.11 -41.07 14.91
N LEU A 725 47.64 -39.85 15.20
CA LEU A 725 47.69 -39.27 16.54
C LEU A 725 46.86 -40.09 17.55
N VAL A 726 45.68 -40.57 17.14
CA VAL A 726 44.84 -41.44 17.98
C VAL A 726 45.53 -42.77 18.29
N LYS A 727 46.11 -43.42 17.28
CA LYS A 727 46.89 -44.67 17.47
C LYS A 727 48.01 -44.46 18.47
N LYS A 728 48.81 -43.40 18.28
CA LYS A 728 49.90 -43.03 19.18
C LYS A 728 49.40 -42.82 20.63
N TYR A 729 48.30 -42.09 20.80
CA TYR A 729 47.76 -41.84 22.13
C TYR A 729 47.28 -43.12 22.83
N ILE A 730 46.56 -44.00 22.13
CA ILE A 730 46.05 -45.26 22.72
C ILE A 730 47.22 -46.16 23.12
N ASP A 731 48.26 -46.21 22.29
CA ASP A 731 49.48 -46.98 22.55
C ASP A 731 50.23 -46.48 23.80
N GLU A 732 50.25 -45.17 24.03
CA GLU A 732 50.92 -44.57 25.19
C GLU A 732 50.07 -44.64 26.49
N ASN A 733 48.74 -44.62 26.38
CA ASN A 733 47.85 -44.37 27.53
C ASN A 733 46.88 -45.51 27.89
N ASN A 734 46.81 -46.59 27.10
CA ASN A 734 45.88 -47.71 27.29
C ASN A 734 44.40 -47.30 27.44
N LYS A 735 44.01 -46.18 26.82
CA LYS A 735 42.63 -45.67 26.79
C LYS A 735 42.44 -44.78 25.57
N THR A 736 41.19 -44.57 25.17
CA THR A 736 40.87 -43.60 24.11
C THR A 736 41.02 -42.15 24.63
N PRO A 737 41.42 -41.20 23.77
CA PRO A 737 41.38 -39.77 24.08
C PRO A 737 39.98 -39.36 24.57
N SER A 738 39.93 -38.63 25.70
CA SER A 738 38.66 -38.22 26.30
C SER A 738 38.12 -36.95 25.66
N THR A 739 36.81 -36.91 25.36
CA THR A 739 36.10 -35.69 24.91
C THR A 739 36.01 -34.59 25.98
N HIS A 740 36.42 -34.89 27.21
CA HIS A 740 36.38 -34.00 28.37
C HIS A 740 37.78 -33.73 28.94
N ASP A 741 38.84 -34.05 28.20
CA ASP A 741 40.21 -33.82 28.66
C ASP A 741 40.52 -32.32 28.85
N LYS A 742 41.38 -31.99 29.81
CA LYS A 742 41.84 -30.62 30.06
C LYS A 742 42.82 -30.16 28.98
N ASN A 743 43.59 -31.08 28.41
CA ASN A 743 44.45 -30.79 27.27
C ASN A 743 43.58 -30.66 26.01
N ARG A 744 43.67 -29.51 25.35
CA ARG A 744 42.87 -29.16 24.19
C ARG A 744 43.05 -30.13 23.03
N ASP A 745 44.28 -30.61 22.80
CA ASP A 745 44.59 -31.50 21.67
C ASP A 745 44.01 -32.90 21.91
N ILE A 746 44.14 -33.43 23.14
CA ILE A 746 43.54 -34.72 23.54
C ILE A 746 42.01 -34.64 23.46
N LYS A 747 41.44 -33.52 23.91
CA LYS A 747 40.01 -33.26 23.82
C LYS A 747 39.52 -33.25 22.37
N THR A 748 40.25 -32.58 21.47
CA THR A 748 39.94 -32.53 20.04
C THR A 748 40.05 -33.92 19.40
N LEU A 749 41.06 -34.71 19.73
CA LEU A 749 41.18 -36.10 19.28
C LEU A 749 40.03 -36.97 19.78
N GLY A 750 39.58 -36.80 21.03
CA GLY A 750 38.43 -37.52 21.58
C GLY A 750 37.12 -37.19 20.87
N GLN A 751 36.90 -35.91 20.56
CA GLN A 751 35.74 -35.46 19.77
C GLN A 751 35.79 -36.00 18.33
N TRP A 752 36.99 -36.04 17.76
CA TRP A 752 37.20 -36.60 16.42
C TRP A 752 36.88 -38.10 16.36
N ILE A 753 37.32 -38.91 17.33
CA ILE A 753 36.97 -40.35 17.40
C ILE A 753 35.46 -40.56 17.50
N SER A 754 34.79 -39.83 18.38
CA SER A 754 33.33 -39.93 18.54
C SER A 754 32.60 -39.65 17.22
N THR A 755 33.07 -38.63 16.48
CA THR A 755 32.55 -38.30 15.15
C THR A 755 32.80 -39.43 14.14
N GLN A 756 34.00 -40.02 14.13
CA GLN A 756 34.32 -41.13 13.22
C GLN A 756 33.49 -42.38 13.52
N GLN A 757 33.26 -42.75 14.79
CA GLN A 757 32.40 -43.88 15.15
C GLN A 757 30.95 -43.70 14.69
N LYS A 758 30.42 -42.48 14.80
CA LYS A 758 29.07 -42.14 14.31
C LYS A 758 29.01 -42.27 12.78
N ASN A 759 29.94 -41.62 12.09
CA ASN A 759 29.98 -41.59 10.62
C ASN A 759 30.27 -42.97 10.03
N TYR A 760 31.01 -43.83 10.73
CA TYR A 760 31.26 -45.21 10.33
C TYR A 760 29.99 -46.06 10.36
N LYS A 761 29.16 -45.91 11.41
CA LYS A 761 27.87 -46.63 11.53
C LYS A 761 26.87 -46.19 10.45
N SER A 762 26.81 -44.90 10.11
CA SER A 762 25.88 -44.38 9.09
C SER A 762 26.45 -44.39 7.67
N LYS A 763 27.75 -44.66 7.50
CA LYS A 763 28.48 -44.57 6.22
C LYS A 763 28.34 -43.18 5.57
N GLU A 764 28.51 -42.13 6.37
CA GLU A 764 28.31 -40.72 5.98
C GLU A 764 29.61 -39.89 6.01
N TYR A 765 29.56 -38.68 5.42
CA TYR A 765 30.69 -37.76 5.32
C TYR A 765 31.95 -38.42 4.71
N ILE A 766 33.10 -38.33 5.40
CA ILE A 766 34.36 -38.89 4.92
C ILE A 766 34.37 -40.43 4.89
N MET A 767 33.49 -41.07 5.68
CA MET A 767 33.30 -42.53 5.69
C MET A 767 32.51 -43.04 4.46
N LYS A 768 32.11 -42.16 3.54
CA LYS A 768 31.63 -42.55 2.20
C LYS A 768 32.77 -43.01 1.28
N ASN A 769 33.99 -42.52 1.52
CA ASN A 769 35.18 -42.94 0.77
C ASN A 769 35.54 -44.37 1.22
N SER A 770 35.57 -45.32 0.27
CA SER A 770 35.84 -46.74 0.53
C SER A 770 37.16 -46.97 1.25
N ASP A 771 38.22 -46.27 0.82
CA ASP A 771 39.57 -46.48 1.34
C ASP A 771 39.69 -46.01 2.79
N ILE A 772 39.01 -44.91 3.13
CA ILE A 772 38.95 -44.38 4.49
C ILE A 772 38.11 -45.30 5.39
N TYR A 773 36.98 -45.79 4.88
CA TYR A 773 36.12 -46.73 5.58
C TYR A 773 36.85 -48.03 5.93
N ASP A 774 37.58 -48.59 4.97
CA ASP A 774 38.34 -49.83 5.17
C ASP A 774 39.48 -49.64 6.18
N LYS A 775 40.24 -48.53 6.08
CA LYS A 775 41.28 -48.18 7.04
C LYS A 775 40.75 -48.04 8.47
N TRP A 776 39.56 -47.45 8.64
CA TRP A 776 38.91 -47.35 9.95
C TRP A 776 38.43 -48.71 10.46
N THR A 777 37.85 -49.53 9.58
CA THR A 777 37.39 -50.90 9.89
C THR A 777 38.53 -51.74 10.45
N VAL A 778 39.67 -51.75 9.76
CA VAL A 778 40.87 -52.47 10.19
C VAL A 778 41.36 -51.98 11.55
N PHE A 779 41.33 -50.66 11.79
CA PHE A 779 41.75 -50.08 13.06
C PHE A 779 40.88 -50.57 14.23
N ILE A 780 39.55 -50.48 14.15
CA ILE A 780 38.66 -50.79 15.28
C ILE A 780 38.45 -52.29 15.52
N THR A 781 38.69 -53.13 14.51
CA THR A 781 38.52 -54.60 14.62
C THR A 781 39.80 -55.33 14.97
N SER A 782 40.96 -54.67 14.89
CA SER A 782 42.24 -55.26 15.25
C SER A 782 42.28 -55.72 16.71
N GLU A 783 42.93 -56.85 16.97
CA GLU A 783 43.03 -57.48 18.29
C GLU A 783 43.63 -56.54 19.35
N LYS A 784 44.55 -55.66 18.94
CA LYS A 784 45.17 -54.63 19.78
C LYS A 784 44.18 -53.56 20.27
N TYR A 785 43.24 -53.14 19.41
CA TYR A 785 42.37 -51.98 19.70
C TYR A 785 40.90 -52.34 19.97
N LYS A 786 40.43 -53.55 19.61
CA LYS A 786 39.02 -53.99 19.69
C LYS A 786 38.36 -53.75 21.05
N LYS A 787 39.06 -54.02 22.16
CA LYS A 787 38.53 -53.84 23.52
C LYS A 787 38.13 -52.40 23.86
N TYR A 788 38.68 -51.41 23.16
CA TYR A 788 38.37 -49.99 23.38
C TYR A 788 37.18 -49.50 22.55
N PHE A 789 36.60 -50.36 21.69
CA PHE A 789 35.56 -50.00 20.73
C PHE A 789 34.35 -50.97 20.75
N MET A 790 34.16 -51.76 21.82
CA MET A 790 33.02 -52.68 21.99
C MET A 790 31.67 -51.96 21.99
N SER A 791 30.61 -52.67 21.60
CA SER A 791 29.26 -52.10 21.53
C SER A 791 28.53 -52.12 22.88
N ASN A 792 27.63 -51.15 23.08
CA ASN A 792 26.81 -51.08 24.30
C ASN A 792 25.93 -52.32 24.50
N ASP A 793 25.53 -53.00 23.42
CA ASP A 793 24.69 -54.20 23.44
C ASP A 793 25.44 -55.41 24.01
N GLU A 794 26.72 -55.56 23.64
CA GLU A 794 27.61 -56.60 24.18
C GLU A 794 27.87 -56.40 25.68
N GLU A 795 28.06 -55.15 26.10
CA GLU A 795 28.25 -54.79 27.52
C GLU A 795 26.96 -55.03 28.34
N TRP A 796 25.79 -54.71 27.78
CA TRP A 796 24.49 -54.90 28.44
C TRP A 796 24.16 -56.37 28.68
N GLN A 797 24.42 -57.23 27.70
CA GLN A 797 24.16 -58.66 27.80
C GLN A 797 25.01 -59.32 28.91
N SER A 798 26.26 -58.87 29.07
CA SER A 798 27.14 -59.32 30.16
C SER A 798 26.56 -58.98 31.55
N ASN A 799 26.08 -57.75 31.73
CA ASN A 799 25.50 -57.28 32.99
C ASN A 799 24.17 -57.97 33.36
N LEU A 800 23.31 -58.28 32.38
CA LEU A 800 22.06 -59.02 32.61
C LEU A 800 22.31 -60.39 33.24
N ASN A 801 23.35 -61.10 32.77
CA ASN A 801 23.71 -62.42 33.28
C ASN A 801 24.19 -62.37 34.73
N LEU A 802 24.92 -61.31 35.12
CA LEU A 802 25.34 -61.09 36.50
C LEU A 802 24.13 -60.88 37.45
N VAL A 803 23.10 -60.14 37.01
CA VAL A 803 21.88 -59.93 37.80
C VAL A 803 21.11 -61.22 38.04
N LYS A 804 20.90 -62.03 36.98
CA LYS A 804 20.21 -63.33 37.10
C LYS A 804 20.92 -64.22 38.11
N LYS A 805 22.25 -64.34 37.99
CA LYS A 805 23.08 -65.12 38.90
C LYS A 805 22.92 -64.67 40.36
N TYR A 806 22.92 -63.36 40.61
CA TYR A 806 22.79 -62.82 41.97
C TYR A 806 21.44 -63.16 42.63
N ILE A 807 20.32 -62.96 41.91
CA ILE A 807 18.98 -63.22 42.44
C ILE A 807 18.80 -64.70 42.78
N ASP A 808 19.31 -65.57 41.91
CA ASP A 808 19.29 -67.02 42.10
C ASP A 808 20.03 -67.47 43.36
N GLU A 809 21.16 -66.83 43.68
CA GLU A 809 21.95 -67.15 44.86
C GLU A 809 21.37 -66.58 46.17
N ASN A 810 20.61 -65.47 46.12
CA ASN A 810 20.26 -64.70 47.32
C ASN A 810 18.77 -64.58 47.65
N ASN A 811 17.86 -65.02 46.78
CA ASN A 811 16.39 -64.90 46.94
C ASN A 811 15.90 -63.46 47.23
N LYS A 812 16.64 -62.45 46.76
CA LYS A 812 16.29 -61.03 46.84
C LYS A 812 17.04 -60.26 45.76
N THR A 813 16.54 -59.07 45.44
CA THR A 813 17.32 -58.10 44.66
C THR A 813 18.48 -57.54 45.51
N PRO A 814 19.59 -57.12 44.88
CA PRO A 814 20.66 -56.43 45.59
C PRO A 814 20.09 -55.27 46.43
N SER A 815 20.68 -54.98 47.58
CA SER A 815 20.28 -53.87 48.45
C SER A 815 21.51 -53.05 48.86
N ASP A 816 21.33 -51.76 49.18
CA ASP A 816 22.40 -50.79 49.49
C ASP A 816 23.43 -51.23 50.55
N LYS A 817 23.17 -52.30 51.30
CA LYS A 817 24.05 -52.80 52.38
C LYS A 817 25.16 -53.77 51.93
N ASN A 818 25.26 -54.15 50.65
CA ASN A 818 26.34 -55.01 50.12
C ASN A 818 27.17 -54.31 49.03
N ARG A 819 28.46 -54.67 48.89
CA ARG A 819 29.50 -54.05 48.02
C ARG A 819 29.20 -53.98 46.51
N ASP A 820 28.06 -54.46 46.03
CA ASP A 820 27.70 -54.52 44.60
C ASP A 820 26.77 -53.37 44.15
N ILE A 821 27.05 -52.14 44.62
CA ILE A 821 26.29 -50.91 44.34
C ILE A 821 26.15 -50.66 42.81
N LYS A 822 27.15 -51.06 42.00
CA LYS A 822 27.11 -50.90 40.54
C LYS A 822 25.98 -51.69 39.86
N ILE A 823 25.69 -52.91 40.34
CA ILE A 823 24.63 -53.74 39.77
C ILE A 823 23.25 -53.18 40.15
N LEU A 824 23.09 -52.70 41.39
CA LEU A 824 21.86 -52.05 41.86
C LEU A 824 21.51 -50.82 41.01
N GLY A 825 22.49 -49.92 40.81
CA GLY A 825 22.31 -48.74 39.97
C GLY A 825 21.99 -49.09 38.52
N TRP A 826 22.59 -50.17 38.00
CA TRP A 826 22.29 -50.67 36.66
C TRP A 826 20.84 -51.19 36.55
N ILE A 827 20.35 -51.97 37.51
CA ILE A 827 18.95 -52.48 37.55
C ILE A 827 17.96 -51.30 37.58
N SER A 828 18.18 -50.32 38.45
CA SER A 828 17.29 -49.14 38.58
C SER A 828 17.20 -48.34 37.28
N ASN A 829 18.34 -48.13 36.62
CA ASN A 829 18.39 -47.50 35.31
C ASN A 829 17.65 -48.32 34.25
N GLN A 830 17.79 -49.66 34.26
CA GLN A 830 17.06 -50.51 33.32
C GLN A 830 15.55 -50.48 33.54
N GLN A 831 15.06 -50.47 34.78
CA GLN A 831 13.62 -50.35 35.07
C GLN A 831 13.04 -49.02 34.58
N THR A 832 13.78 -47.93 34.74
CA THR A 832 13.39 -46.59 34.27
C THR A 832 13.35 -46.57 32.75
N ASN A 833 14.44 -47.00 32.10
CA ASN A 833 14.56 -47.04 30.64
C ASN A 833 13.56 -48.00 29.99
N TYR A 834 13.18 -49.09 30.68
CA TYR A 834 12.16 -50.03 30.20
C TYR A 834 10.77 -49.38 30.19
N LYS A 835 10.40 -48.65 31.24
CA LYS A 835 9.12 -47.92 31.30
C LYS A 835 9.01 -46.84 30.23
N SER A 836 10.10 -46.11 29.96
CA SER A 836 10.11 -45.04 28.95
C SER A 836 10.44 -45.52 27.52
N LYS A 837 10.86 -46.79 27.34
CA LYS A 837 11.43 -47.32 26.09
C LYS A 837 12.58 -46.46 25.54
N GLU A 838 13.53 -46.11 26.41
CA GLU A 838 14.65 -45.23 26.09
C GLU A 838 16.02 -45.90 26.16
N TYR A 839 17.03 -45.22 25.61
CA TYR A 839 18.42 -45.71 25.52
C TYR A 839 18.51 -47.11 24.87
N ILE A 840 19.14 -48.06 25.55
CA ILE A 840 19.37 -49.41 25.04
C ILE A 840 18.09 -50.26 24.98
N MET A 841 17.06 -49.89 25.76
CA MET A 841 15.74 -50.52 25.73
C MET A 841 14.92 -50.16 24.48
N LYS A 842 15.45 -49.33 23.58
CA LYS A 842 14.92 -49.15 22.22
C LYS A 842 15.21 -50.34 21.31
N ASN A 843 16.25 -51.13 21.61
CA ASN A 843 16.56 -52.33 20.84
C ASN A 843 15.52 -53.42 21.21
N PRO A 844 14.69 -53.89 20.26
CA PRO A 844 13.63 -54.87 20.54
C PRO A 844 14.14 -56.14 21.22
N ASN A 845 15.29 -56.66 20.77
CA ASN A 845 15.87 -57.89 21.32
C ASN A 845 16.31 -57.73 22.79
N ILE A 846 16.76 -56.53 23.17
CA ILE A 846 17.16 -56.22 24.55
C ILE A 846 15.91 -55.98 25.41
N TYR A 847 14.93 -55.28 24.87
CA TYR A 847 13.63 -55.04 25.52
C TYR A 847 12.91 -56.36 25.84
N ASP A 848 12.87 -57.29 24.89
CA ASP A 848 12.21 -58.59 25.06
C ASP A 848 12.90 -59.43 26.14
N LYS A 849 14.24 -59.48 26.14
CA LYS A 849 15.03 -60.18 27.17
C LYS A 849 14.81 -59.61 28.58
N TRP A 850 14.61 -58.29 28.70
CA TRP A 850 14.28 -57.67 29.98
C TRP A 850 12.83 -57.93 30.39
N THR A 851 11.89 -57.90 29.44
CA THR A 851 10.48 -58.24 29.64
C THR A 851 10.34 -59.65 30.20
N GLU A 852 11.04 -60.62 29.59
CA GLU A 852 11.07 -62.01 30.02
C GLU A 852 11.52 -62.14 31.49
N LEU A 853 12.55 -61.38 31.90
CA LEU A 853 13.04 -61.40 33.28
C LEU A 853 11.98 -60.94 34.29
N ILE A 854 11.31 -59.81 34.04
CA ILE A 854 10.39 -59.19 35.02
C ILE A 854 9.00 -59.84 35.08
N THR A 855 8.62 -60.57 34.02
CA THR A 855 7.33 -61.25 33.92
C THR A 855 7.37 -62.71 34.34
N SER A 856 8.56 -63.31 34.46
CA SER A 856 8.69 -64.70 34.84
C SER A 856 8.14 -64.96 36.24
N GLU A 857 7.46 -66.10 36.43
CA GLU A 857 6.95 -66.53 37.74
C GLU A 857 8.02 -66.56 38.83
N LYS A 858 9.25 -66.91 38.44
CA LYS A 858 10.39 -67.00 39.35
C LYS A 858 10.84 -65.63 39.88
N TYR A 859 10.83 -64.59 39.04
CA TYR A 859 11.44 -63.30 39.38
C TYR A 859 10.44 -62.15 39.58
N LYS A 860 9.18 -62.26 39.12
CA LYS A 860 8.16 -61.19 39.14
C LYS A 860 7.96 -60.53 40.50
N LYS A 861 7.93 -61.31 41.58
CA LYS A 861 7.70 -60.78 42.94
C LYS A 861 8.75 -59.79 43.42
N TYR A 862 9.95 -59.78 42.81
CA TYR A 862 11.03 -58.87 43.19
C TYR A 862 11.01 -57.53 42.44
N PHE A 863 10.04 -57.30 41.55
CA PHE A 863 9.97 -56.12 40.69
C PHE A 863 8.60 -55.39 40.69
N MET A 864 7.70 -55.66 41.66
CA MET A 864 6.37 -55.00 41.78
C MET A 864 6.47 -53.52 42.19
N SER A 865 5.45 -52.72 41.84
CA SER A 865 5.40 -51.28 42.14
C SER A 865 4.68 -50.94 43.46
N ASN A 866 4.99 -49.77 44.04
CA ASN A 866 4.40 -49.30 45.30
C ASN A 866 2.86 -49.12 45.23
N GLU A 867 2.31 -48.81 44.05
CA GLU A 867 0.86 -48.63 43.85
C GLU A 867 0.12 -49.97 43.84
N GLU A 868 0.71 -50.99 43.21
CA GLU A 868 0.19 -52.36 43.21
C GLU A 868 0.18 -52.95 44.64
N GLU A 869 1.24 -52.68 45.41
CA GLU A 869 1.31 -53.07 46.82
C GLU A 869 0.26 -52.34 47.68
N TRP A 870 0.07 -51.03 47.48
CA TRP A 870 -0.94 -50.24 48.19
C TRP A 870 -2.37 -50.73 47.93
N GLN A 871 -2.68 -51.04 46.66
CA GLN A 871 -4.00 -51.55 46.28
C GLN A 871 -4.29 -52.92 46.89
N SER A 872 -3.28 -53.79 46.98
CA SER A 872 -3.38 -55.08 47.66
C SER A 872 -3.73 -54.91 49.15
N ASN A 873 -3.02 -54.03 49.86
CA ASN A 873 -3.25 -53.76 51.28
C ASN A 873 -4.63 -53.14 51.56
N LEU A 874 -5.12 -52.24 50.71
CA LEU A 874 -6.48 -51.69 50.83
C LEU A 874 -7.56 -52.78 50.76
N ASN A 875 -7.38 -53.76 49.86
CA ASN A 875 -8.32 -54.87 49.72
C ASN A 875 -8.33 -55.77 50.96
N LEU A 876 -7.17 -55.98 51.59
CA LEU A 876 -7.09 -56.71 52.86
C LEU A 876 -7.81 -55.98 53.99
N VAL A 877 -7.70 -54.65 54.08
CA VAL A 877 -8.46 -53.84 55.07
C VAL A 877 -9.96 -53.97 54.86
N LYS A 878 -10.44 -53.83 53.61
CA LYS A 878 -11.86 -53.98 53.28
C LYS A 878 -12.40 -55.34 53.69
N LYS A 879 -11.66 -56.40 53.34
CA LYS A 879 -12.01 -57.78 53.71
C LYS A 879 -12.11 -57.94 55.23
N TYR A 880 -11.14 -57.40 55.97
CA TYR A 880 -11.16 -57.48 57.43
C TYR A 880 -12.39 -56.78 58.05
N ILE A 881 -12.74 -55.58 57.59
CA ILE A 881 -13.91 -54.84 58.09
C ILE A 881 -15.21 -55.58 57.78
N ASP A 882 -15.33 -56.14 56.57
CA ASP A 882 -16.51 -56.89 56.14
C ASP A 882 -16.72 -58.14 57.00
N GLU A 883 -15.65 -58.83 57.38
CA GLU A 883 -15.73 -60.05 58.19
C GLU A 883 -15.93 -59.77 59.68
N ASN A 884 -15.39 -58.66 60.21
CA ASN A 884 -15.30 -58.42 61.66
C ASN A 884 -16.14 -57.24 62.16
N ASN A 885 -16.78 -56.47 61.27
CA ASN A 885 -17.55 -55.25 61.59
C ASN A 885 -16.78 -54.22 62.44
N LYS A 886 -15.45 -54.18 62.31
CA LYS A 886 -14.56 -53.22 62.97
C LYS A 886 -13.27 -53.05 62.16
N THR A 887 -12.56 -51.94 62.37
CA THR A 887 -11.27 -51.69 61.73
C THR A 887 -10.14 -52.50 62.39
N PRO A 888 -9.13 -52.95 61.62
CA PRO A 888 -7.97 -53.64 62.17
C PRO A 888 -7.20 -52.74 63.16
N SER A 889 -6.80 -53.30 64.31
CA SER A 889 -6.21 -52.55 65.41
C SER A 889 -4.68 -52.51 65.34
N THR A 890 -4.09 -51.36 65.63
CA THR A 890 -2.64 -51.17 65.78
C THR A 890 -2.06 -51.89 67.01
N HIS A 891 -2.93 -52.36 67.92
CA HIS A 891 -2.54 -53.04 69.15
C HIS A 891 -2.96 -54.53 69.15
N ASP A 892 -3.29 -55.08 67.97
CA ASP A 892 -3.67 -56.50 67.85
C ASP A 892 -2.50 -57.44 68.17
N LYS A 893 -2.81 -58.62 68.73
CA LYS A 893 -1.80 -59.64 69.07
C LYS A 893 -1.31 -60.39 67.83
N ASN A 894 -2.12 -60.47 66.78
CA ASN A 894 -1.71 -61.07 65.51
C ASN A 894 -0.82 -60.08 64.72
N ARG A 895 0.38 -60.53 64.34
CA ARG A 895 1.38 -59.70 63.67
C ARG A 895 0.88 -59.11 62.35
N ASP A 896 0.15 -59.88 61.55
CA ASP A 896 -0.31 -59.43 60.23
C ASP A 896 -1.46 -58.43 60.35
N ILE A 897 -2.39 -58.65 61.28
CA ILE A 897 -3.46 -57.69 61.59
C ILE A 897 -2.86 -56.40 62.16
N LYS A 898 -1.83 -56.51 63.01
CA LYS A 898 -1.12 -55.35 63.55
C LYS A 898 -0.40 -54.54 62.47
N ILE A 899 0.26 -55.20 61.52
CA ILE A 899 0.89 -54.54 60.36
C ILE A 899 -0.18 -53.83 59.52
N LEU A 900 -1.29 -54.51 59.25
CA LEU A 900 -2.41 -53.95 58.50
C LEU A 900 -3.08 -52.76 59.22
N GLY A 901 -3.20 -52.82 60.55
CA GLY A 901 -3.69 -51.74 61.39
C GLY A 901 -2.76 -50.53 61.40
N ASN A 902 -1.45 -50.75 61.51
CA ASN A 902 -0.44 -49.68 61.43
C ASN A 902 -0.45 -49.02 60.04
N TRP A 903 -0.60 -49.82 58.99
CA TRP A 903 -0.74 -49.32 57.63
C TRP A 903 -2.00 -48.45 57.49
N LEU A 904 -3.16 -48.92 57.96
CA LEU A 904 -4.42 -48.16 57.94
C LEU A 904 -4.31 -46.83 58.69
N SER A 905 -3.70 -46.83 59.88
CA SER A 905 -3.48 -45.61 60.68
C SER A 905 -2.58 -44.61 59.95
N THR A 906 -1.50 -45.09 59.33
CA THR A 906 -0.59 -44.25 58.53
C THR A 906 -1.32 -43.66 57.33
N GLN A 907 -2.16 -44.44 56.64
CA GLN A 907 -2.93 -43.93 55.50
C GLN A 907 -3.95 -42.86 55.93
N GLN A 908 -4.61 -43.01 57.09
CA GLN A 908 -5.52 -41.98 57.61
C GLN A 908 -4.80 -40.66 57.93
N GLN A 909 -3.57 -40.72 58.46
CA GLN A 909 -2.76 -39.52 58.69
C GLN A 909 -2.32 -38.88 57.38
N ASN A 910 -1.77 -39.68 56.46
CA ASN A 910 -1.32 -39.23 55.14
C ASN A 910 -2.48 -38.66 54.31
N TYR A 911 -3.70 -39.15 54.48
CA TYR A 911 -4.90 -38.59 53.85
C TYR A 911 -5.23 -37.20 54.39
N LYS A 912 -5.12 -36.98 55.71
CA LYS A 912 -5.35 -35.66 56.32
C LYS A 912 -4.28 -34.64 55.94
N SER A 913 -3.01 -35.04 55.85
CA SER A 913 -1.91 -34.13 55.44
C SER A 913 -1.72 -34.05 53.93
N LYS A 914 -2.31 -34.97 53.16
CA LYS A 914 -2.16 -35.15 51.70
C LYS A 914 -0.70 -35.38 51.28
N GLU A 915 -0.04 -36.33 51.94
CA GLU A 915 1.40 -36.62 51.77
C GLU A 915 1.70 -38.06 51.31
N TYR A 916 2.94 -38.29 50.88
CA TYR A 916 3.43 -39.57 50.33
C TYR A 916 2.56 -40.10 49.19
N ILE A 917 2.11 -41.37 49.26
CA ILE A 917 1.32 -41.99 48.20
C ILE A 917 -0.06 -41.33 48.03
N MET A 918 -0.56 -40.64 49.08
CA MET A 918 -1.80 -39.85 49.03
C MET A 918 -1.63 -38.52 48.26
N LYS A 919 -0.42 -38.22 47.75
CA LYS A 919 -0.24 -37.16 46.74
C LYS A 919 -0.75 -37.59 45.36
N ASN A 920 -0.78 -38.90 45.07
CA ASN A 920 -1.36 -39.42 43.83
C ASN A 920 -2.89 -39.24 43.91
N SER A 921 -3.46 -38.47 42.97
CA SER A 921 -4.89 -38.13 42.93
C SER A 921 -5.77 -39.37 42.86
N ASP A 922 -5.40 -40.37 42.07
CA ASP A 922 -6.22 -41.56 41.85
C ASP A 922 -6.29 -42.41 43.12
N ILE A 923 -5.18 -42.49 43.84
CA ILE A 923 -5.09 -43.19 45.13
C ILE A 923 -5.85 -42.40 46.22
N TYR A 924 -5.72 -41.08 46.24
CA TYR A 924 -6.47 -40.21 47.14
C TYR A 924 -7.98 -40.32 46.94
N ASP A 925 -8.44 -40.33 45.68
CA ASP A 925 -9.85 -40.45 45.32
C ASP A 925 -10.40 -41.84 45.67
N LYS A 926 -9.64 -42.91 45.36
CA LYS A 926 -10.01 -44.27 45.77
C LYS A 926 -10.13 -44.41 47.30
N TRP A 927 -9.25 -43.77 48.05
CA TRP A 927 -9.33 -43.73 49.51
C TRP A 927 -10.53 -42.92 50.01
N THR A 928 -10.78 -41.76 49.40
CA THR A 928 -11.94 -40.89 49.71
C THR A 928 -13.23 -41.67 49.52
N VAL A 929 -13.43 -42.30 48.36
CA VAL A 929 -14.60 -43.13 48.06
C VAL A 929 -14.76 -44.25 49.08
N PHE A 930 -13.66 -44.89 49.49
CA PHE A 930 -13.72 -45.94 50.50
C PHE A 930 -14.26 -45.42 51.83
N ILE A 931 -13.70 -44.33 52.38
CA ILE A 931 -14.10 -43.83 53.71
C ILE A 931 -15.44 -43.09 53.72
N THR A 932 -15.93 -42.57 52.58
CA THR A 932 -17.22 -41.85 52.51
C THR A 932 -18.39 -42.72 52.06
N SER A 933 -18.13 -43.93 51.56
CA SER A 933 -19.18 -44.85 51.11
C SER A 933 -20.16 -45.22 52.22
N GLU A 934 -21.45 -45.39 51.91
CA GLU A 934 -22.49 -45.73 52.91
C GLU A 934 -22.15 -46.95 53.76
N LYS A 935 -21.50 -47.96 53.16
CA LYS A 935 -21.11 -49.20 53.84
C LYS A 935 -20.04 -48.99 54.92
N TYR A 936 -19.06 -48.12 54.65
CA TYR A 936 -17.87 -47.99 55.50
C TYR A 936 -17.82 -46.67 56.30
N LYS A 937 -18.58 -45.64 55.90
CA LYS A 937 -18.58 -44.29 56.50
C LYS A 937 -18.71 -44.32 58.02
N LYS A 938 -19.61 -45.16 58.56
CA LYS A 938 -19.85 -45.26 60.00
C LYS A 938 -18.63 -45.64 60.85
N TYR A 939 -17.61 -46.28 60.26
CA TYR A 939 -16.38 -46.64 60.97
C TYR A 939 -15.34 -45.52 61.00
N PHE A 940 -15.62 -44.40 60.32
CA PHE A 940 -14.68 -43.29 60.13
C PHE A 940 -15.28 -41.90 60.45
N MET A 941 -16.54 -41.80 60.92
CA MET A 941 -17.20 -40.53 61.28
C MET A 941 -16.63 -39.90 62.57
N SER A 942 -16.68 -38.57 62.65
CA SER A 942 -16.32 -37.82 63.85
C SER A 942 -17.49 -37.70 64.85
N ASN A 943 -17.19 -37.45 66.12
CA ASN A 943 -18.20 -37.30 67.18
C ASN A 943 -19.15 -36.11 66.94
N GLU A 944 -18.69 -35.06 66.24
CA GLU A 944 -19.47 -33.85 65.95
C GLU A 944 -20.49 -34.09 64.83
N GLU A 945 -20.09 -34.83 63.79
CA GLU A 945 -20.98 -35.25 62.71
C GLU A 945 -22.08 -36.18 63.24
N GLU A 946 -21.75 -37.15 64.10
CA GLU A 946 -22.74 -38.03 64.71
C GLU A 946 -23.75 -37.27 65.58
N TRP A 947 -23.30 -36.22 66.27
CA TRP A 947 -24.17 -35.36 67.09
C TRP A 947 -25.16 -34.55 66.23
N GLN A 948 -24.68 -33.99 65.12
CA GLN A 948 -25.49 -33.19 64.20
C GLN A 948 -26.59 -34.03 63.53
N ASP A 949 -26.28 -35.27 63.14
CA ASP A 949 -27.25 -36.20 62.57
C ASP A 949 -28.38 -36.54 63.56
N LYS A 950 -28.03 -36.76 64.85
CA LYS A 950 -29.04 -37.03 65.90
C LYS A 950 -29.99 -35.85 66.12
N ILE A 951 -29.49 -34.60 66.10
CA ILE A 951 -30.37 -33.41 66.14
C ILE A 951 -31.37 -33.41 65.01
N ASN A 952 -30.93 -33.71 63.79
CA ASN A 952 -31.79 -33.65 62.61
C ASN A 952 -32.89 -34.71 62.68
N LEU A 953 -32.59 -35.91 63.17
CA LEU A 953 -33.59 -36.94 63.43
C LEU A 953 -34.64 -36.50 64.45
N ILE A 954 -34.24 -35.77 65.50
CA ILE A 954 -35.17 -35.26 66.52
C ILE A 954 -36.08 -34.18 65.95
N LYS A 955 -35.52 -33.22 65.18
CA LYS A 955 -36.31 -32.19 64.49
C LYS A 955 -37.36 -32.82 63.59
N LYS A 956 -36.94 -33.80 62.78
CA LYS A 956 -37.84 -34.55 61.89
C LYS A 956 -38.96 -35.24 62.67
N TYR A 957 -38.64 -35.92 63.76
CA TYR A 957 -39.67 -36.58 64.58
C TYR A 957 -40.70 -35.59 65.15
N ILE A 958 -40.25 -34.44 65.68
CA ILE A 958 -41.15 -33.42 66.25
C ILE A 958 -42.04 -32.84 65.15
N ASP A 959 -41.48 -32.52 63.98
CA ASP A 959 -42.22 -31.97 62.85
C ASP A 959 -43.31 -32.92 62.34
N GLU A 960 -43.07 -34.23 62.37
CA GLU A 960 -44.02 -35.23 61.89
C GLU A 960 -45.11 -35.60 62.91
N ASN A 961 -44.81 -35.52 64.21
CA ASN A 961 -45.70 -36.04 65.25
C ASN A 961 -46.31 -34.97 66.17
N ASP A 962 -45.91 -33.70 65.99
CA ASP A 962 -46.28 -32.55 66.83
C ASP A 962 -46.12 -32.81 68.34
N LYS A 963 -45.11 -33.64 68.70
CA LYS A 963 -44.70 -33.97 70.07
C LYS A 963 -43.23 -34.39 70.11
N ARG A 964 -42.61 -34.24 71.28
CA ARG A 964 -41.22 -34.70 71.51
C ARG A 964 -41.17 -36.23 71.70
N PRO A 965 -40.08 -36.91 71.27
CA PRO A 965 -39.84 -38.32 71.61
C PRO A 965 -39.94 -38.58 73.13
N SER A 966 -40.66 -39.63 73.52
CA SER A 966 -40.89 -39.97 74.92
C SER A 966 -39.99 -41.12 75.39
N ASN A 967 -39.49 -41.04 76.62
CA ASN A 967 -38.77 -42.15 77.28
C ASN A 967 -39.69 -43.36 77.56
N SER A 968 -41.01 -43.18 77.52
CA SER A 968 -42.01 -44.24 77.66
C SER A 968 -42.49 -44.85 76.33
N ASP A 969 -41.87 -44.46 75.21
CA ASP A 969 -42.24 -44.98 73.89
C ASP A 969 -41.83 -46.46 73.72
N LYS A 970 -42.64 -47.23 72.98
CA LYS A 970 -42.41 -48.67 72.74
C LYS A 970 -41.38 -48.90 71.63
N ILE A 971 -41.12 -47.92 70.76
CA ILE A 971 -40.14 -48.03 69.68
C ILE A 971 -38.74 -47.72 70.22
N LYS A 972 -37.82 -48.66 70.06
CA LYS A 972 -36.46 -48.59 70.62
C LYS A 972 -35.69 -47.36 70.16
N ASP A 973 -35.75 -47.03 68.87
CA ASP A 973 -35.00 -45.90 68.33
C ASP A 973 -35.54 -44.55 68.84
N THR A 974 -36.87 -44.41 68.90
CA THR A 974 -37.54 -43.25 69.50
C THR A 974 -37.18 -43.07 70.97
N LYS A 975 -37.14 -44.18 71.72
CA LYS A 975 -36.70 -44.18 73.12
C LYS A 975 -35.23 -43.76 73.26
N THR A 976 -34.36 -44.26 72.38
CA THR A 976 -32.93 -43.91 72.37
C THR A 976 -32.72 -42.43 72.06
N LEU A 977 -33.51 -41.86 71.15
CA LEU A 977 -33.51 -40.42 70.89
C LEU A 977 -33.99 -39.62 72.11
N ALA A 978 -35.03 -40.07 72.81
CA ALA A 978 -35.54 -39.40 74.01
C ALA A 978 -34.51 -39.40 75.17
N GLU A 979 -33.82 -40.52 75.37
CA GLU A 979 -32.72 -40.67 76.34
C GLU A 979 -31.54 -39.76 75.97
N TRP A 980 -31.21 -39.69 74.67
CA TRP A 980 -30.17 -38.80 74.18
C TRP A 980 -30.51 -37.34 74.41
N ILE A 981 -31.74 -36.89 74.12
CA ILE A 981 -32.16 -35.50 74.41
C ILE A 981 -32.06 -35.21 75.91
N SER A 982 -32.45 -36.16 76.77
CA SER A 982 -32.37 -36.01 78.23
C SER A 982 -30.92 -35.80 78.67
N THR A 983 -29.99 -36.56 78.09
CA THR A 983 -28.56 -36.41 78.31
C THR A 983 -28.03 -35.06 77.82
N GLN A 984 -28.44 -34.63 76.62
CA GLN A 984 -28.04 -33.33 76.09
C GLN A 984 -28.59 -32.17 76.92
N GLN A 985 -29.83 -32.23 77.43
CA GLN A 985 -30.38 -31.19 78.32
C GLN A 985 -29.60 -31.10 79.64
N LYS A 986 -29.13 -32.23 80.17
CA LYS A 986 -28.25 -32.26 81.36
C LYS A 986 -26.90 -31.62 81.05
N ASN A 987 -26.25 -32.09 79.99
CA ASN A 987 -24.92 -31.59 79.56
C ASN A 987 -24.97 -30.11 79.16
N TYR A 988 -26.10 -29.62 78.63
CA TYR A 988 -26.33 -28.22 78.29
C TYR A 988 -26.40 -27.33 79.54
N LYS A 989 -27.04 -27.82 80.62
CA LYS A 989 -27.07 -27.10 81.90
C LYS A 989 -25.71 -27.07 82.59
N SER A 990 -24.92 -28.14 82.50
CA SER A 990 -23.58 -28.22 83.11
C SER A 990 -22.42 -27.72 82.21
N LYS A 991 -22.65 -27.48 80.91
CA LYS A 991 -21.62 -27.16 79.89
C LYS A 991 -20.49 -28.20 79.80
N GLU A 992 -20.85 -29.48 79.69
CA GLU A 992 -19.89 -30.60 79.70
C GLU A 992 -19.92 -31.48 78.44
N TYR A 993 -18.86 -32.28 78.25
CA TYR A 993 -18.65 -33.15 77.08
C TYR A 993 -18.70 -32.38 75.76
N ILE A 994 -19.49 -32.84 74.79
CA ILE A 994 -19.60 -32.22 73.47
C ILE A 994 -20.18 -30.79 73.53
N MET A 995 -20.93 -30.47 74.61
CA MET A 995 -21.44 -29.12 74.88
C MET A 995 -20.34 -28.14 75.36
N LYS A 996 -19.09 -28.58 75.51
CA LYS A 996 -17.94 -27.67 75.65
C LYS A 996 -17.57 -26.96 74.35
N ASN A 997 -17.91 -27.55 73.20
CA ASN A 997 -17.74 -26.91 71.91
C ASN A 997 -18.79 -25.78 71.79
N SER A 998 -18.33 -24.53 71.66
CA SER A 998 -19.18 -23.34 71.61
C SER A 998 -20.22 -23.41 70.50
N ASP A 999 -19.84 -23.90 69.33
CA ASP A 999 -20.71 -23.92 68.16
C ASP A 999 -21.84 -24.94 68.33
N ILE A 1000 -21.54 -26.08 68.95
CA ILE A 1000 -22.52 -27.11 69.29
C ILE A 1000 -23.46 -26.60 70.38
N TYR A 1001 -22.93 -25.90 71.38
CA TYR A 1001 -23.71 -25.29 72.44
C TYR A 1001 -24.71 -24.25 71.90
N ASP A 1002 -24.27 -23.39 71.00
CA ASP A 1002 -25.09 -22.34 70.38
C ASP A 1002 -26.16 -22.95 69.47
N LYS A 1003 -25.80 -23.95 68.66
CA LYS A 1003 -26.78 -24.69 67.83
C LYS A 1003 -27.86 -25.37 68.67
N TRP A 1004 -27.49 -25.95 69.81
CA TRP A 1004 -28.47 -26.52 70.74
C TRP A 1004 -29.37 -25.45 71.34
N THR A 1005 -28.79 -24.32 71.77
CA THR A 1005 -29.53 -23.18 72.32
C THR A 1005 -30.59 -22.68 71.34
N VAL A 1006 -30.17 -22.38 70.11
CA VAL A 1006 -31.07 -21.91 69.03
C VAL A 1006 -32.19 -22.91 68.78
N PHE A 1007 -31.89 -24.22 68.78
CA PHE A 1007 -32.89 -25.24 68.57
C PHE A 1007 -33.99 -25.20 69.63
N ILE A 1008 -33.64 -25.20 70.92
CA ILE A 1008 -34.62 -25.29 72.01
C ILE A 1008 -35.37 -23.97 72.29
N THR A 1009 -34.84 -22.81 71.89
CA THR A 1009 -35.49 -21.50 72.10
C THR A 1009 -36.27 -20.99 70.89
N SER A 1010 -36.13 -21.61 69.72
CA SER A 1010 -36.84 -21.21 68.49
C SER A 1010 -38.36 -21.25 68.64
N GLU A 1011 -39.08 -20.31 68.02
CA GLU A 1011 -40.57 -20.24 68.11
C GLU A 1011 -41.25 -21.56 67.76
N LYS A 1012 -40.74 -22.25 66.73
CA LYS A 1012 -41.30 -23.52 66.25
C LYS A 1012 -41.19 -24.65 67.29
N TYR A 1013 -40.07 -24.75 67.99
CA TYR A 1013 -39.77 -25.91 68.85
C TYR A 1013 -39.87 -25.61 70.35
N LYS A 1014 -39.83 -24.34 70.78
CA LYS A 1014 -39.80 -23.90 72.18
C LYS A 1014 -40.91 -24.55 73.01
N LYS A 1015 -42.14 -24.64 72.47
CA LYS A 1015 -43.29 -25.22 73.19
C LYS A 1015 -43.08 -26.66 73.66
N TYR A 1016 -42.20 -27.43 73.01
CA TYR A 1016 -41.88 -28.82 73.36
C TYR A 1016 -40.77 -28.99 74.41
N PHE A 1017 -40.14 -27.88 74.80
CA PHE A 1017 -39.04 -27.85 75.74
C PHE A 1017 -39.29 -26.86 76.91
N MET A 1018 -40.50 -26.31 77.04
CA MET A 1018 -40.91 -25.42 78.14
C MET A 1018 -40.92 -26.14 79.49
N SER A 1019 -40.68 -25.39 80.56
CA SER A 1019 -40.82 -25.87 81.93
C SER A 1019 -42.28 -25.85 82.41
N ASN A 1020 -42.60 -26.66 83.42
CA ASN A 1020 -43.95 -26.74 83.99
C ASN A 1020 -44.44 -25.37 84.52
N ASP A 1021 -43.54 -24.51 85.00
CA ASP A 1021 -43.86 -23.18 85.54
C ASP A 1021 -44.21 -22.19 84.42
N GLU A 1022 -43.49 -22.25 83.29
CA GLU A 1022 -43.77 -21.44 82.09
C GLU A 1022 -45.09 -21.85 81.42
N GLU A 1023 -45.35 -23.15 81.34
CA GLU A 1023 -46.61 -23.69 80.83
C GLU A 1023 -47.80 -23.25 81.73
N TRP A 1024 -47.59 -23.25 83.04
CA TRP A 1024 -48.60 -22.79 84.00
C TRP A 1024 -48.92 -21.29 83.85
N GLN A 1025 -47.91 -20.43 83.70
CA GLN A 1025 -48.10 -18.98 83.47
C GLN A 1025 -48.82 -18.69 82.14
N SER A 1026 -48.46 -19.44 81.08
CA SER A 1026 -49.11 -19.32 79.77
C SER A 1026 -50.61 -19.63 79.86
N ASN A 1027 -50.97 -20.72 80.53
CA ASN A 1027 -52.37 -21.11 80.73
C ASN A 1027 -53.13 -20.11 81.61
N LEU A 1028 -52.51 -19.55 82.65
CA LEU A 1028 -53.12 -18.50 83.47
C LEU A 1028 -53.45 -17.23 82.63
N ASN A 1029 -52.55 -16.81 81.75
CA ASN A 1029 -52.78 -15.66 80.87
C ASN A 1029 -53.89 -15.91 79.84
N LEU A 1030 -53.99 -17.14 79.31
CA LEU A 1030 -55.10 -17.52 78.43
C LEU A 1030 -56.45 -17.43 79.13
N ILE A 1031 -56.51 -17.78 80.43
CA ILE A 1031 -57.72 -17.63 81.23
C ILE A 1031 -58.07 -16.15 81.45
N LYS A 1032 -57.10 -15.31 81.83
CA LYS A 1032 -57.29 -13.86 81.99
C LYS A 1032 -57.89 -13.26 80.71
N LYS A 1033 -57.25 -13.51 79.58
CA LYS A 1033 -57.68 -13.04 78.26
C LYS A 1033 -59.10 -13.50 77.92
N TYR A 1034 -59.41 -14.79 78.15
CA TYR A 1034 -60.75 -15.30 77.88
C TYR A 1034 -61.83 -14.61 78.73
N ILE A 1035 -61.55 -14.36 80.02
CA ILE A 1035 -62.46 -13.65 80.92
C ILE A 1035 -62.66 -12.20 80.45
N ASP A 1036 -61.59 -11.50 80.10
CA ASP A 1036 -61.63 -10.11 79.64
C ASP A 1036 -62.45 -9.95 78.33
N GLU A 1037 -62.38 -10.93 77.43
CA GLU A 1037 -63.11 -10.89 76.15
C GLU A 1037 -64.58 -11.31 76.26
N ASN A 1038 -64.94 -12.17 77.23
CA ASN A 1038 -66.26 -12.83 77.27
C ASN A 1038 -67.09 -12.52 78.53
N ASN A 1039 -66.54 -11.78 79.50
CA ASN A 1039 -67.16 -11.48 80.80
C ASN A 1039 -67.69 -12.73 81.55
N LYS A 1040 -67.05 -13.89 81.35
CA LYS A 1040 -67.35 -15.16 82.06
C LYS A 1040 -66.13 -16.08 82.06
N ARG A 1041 -66.04 -16.98 83.05
CA ARG A 1041 -64.95 -17.98 83.10
C ARG A 1041 -65.13 -19.11 82.08
N PRO A 1042 -64.04 -19.72 81.58
CA PRO A 1042 -64.11 -20.88 80.69
C PRO A 1042 -64.76 -22.07 81.38
N SER A 1043 -65.62 -22.80 80.66
CA SER A 1043 -66.39 -23.91 81.21
C SER A 1043 -65.80 -25.25 80.80
N ASP A 1044 -65.64 -26.15 81.76
CA ASP A 1044 -65.26 -27.55 81.54
C ASP A 1044 -66.35 -28.38 80.84
N LYS A 1045 -67.57 -27.86 80.73
CA LYS A 1045 -68.70 -28.47 80.02
C LYS A 1045 -68.84 -28.00 78.56
N ASN A 1046 -68.26 -26.84 78.21
CA ASN A 1046 -68.29 -26.35 76.83
C ASN A 1046 -67.13 -26.96 76.03
N LYS A 1047 -67.41 -27.56 74.87
CA LYS A 1047 -66.45 -28.29 74.05
C LYS A 1047 -65.21 -27.45 73.67
N ASP A 1048 -65.42 -26.17 73.38
CA ASP A 1048 -64.36 -25.27 72.89
C ASP A 1048 -63.50 -24.70 74.03
N THR A 1049 -64.00 -24.73 75.27
CA THR A 1049 -63.24 -24.28 76.46
C THR A 1049 -62.96 -25.39 77.47
N LYS A 1050 -63.22 -26.64 77.09
CA LYS A 1050 -63.18 -27.81 77.98
C LYS A 1050 -61.83 -27.99 78.66
N MET A 1051 -60.73 -27.95 77.91
CA MET A 1051 -59.39 -28.16 78.46
C MET A 1051 -58.96 -27.02 79.40
N LEU A 1052 -59.23 -25.77 79.02
CA LEU A 1052 -58.97 -24.59 79.86
C LEU A 1052 -59.84 -24.58 81.12
N GLY A 1053 -61.11 -24.96 81.01
CA GLY A 1053 -62.04 -25.10 82.14
C GLY A 1053 -61.66 -26.23 83.10
N GLN A 1054 -61.24 -27.38 82.58
CA GLN A 1054 -60.74 -28.51 83.40
C GLN A 1054 -59.44 -28.14 84.11
N TRP A 1055 -58.51 -27.47 83.43
CA TRP A 1055 -57.28 -26.98 84.02
C TRP A 1055 -57.58 -25.97 85.14
N LEU A 1056 -58.48 -24.99 84.89
CA LEU A 1056 -58.93 -24.02 85.89
C LEU A 1056 -59.53 -24.71 87.13
N HIS A 1057 -60.40 -25.70 86.94
CA HIS A 1057 -61.00 -26.47 88.03
C HIS A 1057 -59.94 -27.22 88.85
N HIS A 1058 -58.95 -27.81 88.18
CA HIS A 1058 -57.84 -28.49 88.84
C HIS A 1058 -56.97 -27.51 89.64
N GLN A 1059 -56.66 -26.33 89.10
CA GLN A 1059 -55.90 -25.30 89.81
C GLN A 1059 -56.66 -24.77 91.03
N ILE A 1060 -57.98 -24.55 90.94
CA ILE A 1060 -58.81 -24.16 92.10
C ILE A 1060 -58.74 -25.23 93.21
N THR A 1061 -58.81 -26.51 92.84
CA THR A 1061 -58.75 -27.64 93.79
C THR A 1061 -57.35 -27.78 94.43
N ASN A 1062 -56.30 -27.64 93.61
CA ASN A 1062 -54.91 -27.69 94.05
C ASN A 1062 -54.53 -26.48 94.91
N TYR A 1063 -55.11 -25.30 94.64
CA TYR A 1063 -54.93 -24.08 95.43
C TYR A 1063 -55.54 -24.23 96.84
N LYS A 1064 -56.76 -24.77 96.94
CA LYS A 1064 -57.42 -25.04 98.24
C LYS A 1064 -56.66 -26.04 99.11
N SER A 1065 -55.96 -26.99 98.49
CA SER A 1065 -55.26 -28.09 99.17
C SER A 1065 -53.73 -27.95 99.20
N LYS A 1066 -53.18 -26.88 98.61
CA LYS A 1066 -51.74 -26.59 98.45
C LYS A 1066 -50.93 -27.78 97.90
N LYS A 1067 -51.43 -28.40 96.83
CA LYS A 1067 -50.87 -29.61 96.19
C LYS A 1067 -50.33 -29.33 94.78
N GLN A 1068 -49.48 -30.23 94.29
CA GLN A 1068 -48.83 -30.13 92.97
C GLN A 1068 -48.06 -28.80 92.80
N ILE A 1069 -48.20 -28.13 91.66
CA ILE A 1069 -47.47 -26.89 91.33
C ILE A 1069 -47.76 -25.74 92.30
N MET A 1070 -48.90 -25.77 92.99
CA MET A 1070 -49.28 -24.82 94.05
C MET A 1070 -48.45 -24.96 95.34
N LYS A 1071 -47.47 -25.88 95.39
CA LYS A 1071 -46.43 -25.91 96.44
C LYS A 1071 -45.35 -24.83 96.24
N ASN A 1072 -45.17 -24.35 95.01
CA ASN A 1072 -44.25 -23.25 94.72
C ASN A 1072 -44.89 -21.94 95.23
N SER A 1073 -44.20 -21.24 96.14
CA SER A 1073 -44.70 -20.02 96.80
C SER A 1073 -45.07 -18.94 95.80
N ASP A 1074 -44.24 -18.71 94.79
CA ASP A 1074 -44.41 -17.60 93.85
C ASP A 1074 -45.62 -17.84 92.92
N ILE A 1075 -45.84 -19.11 92.54
CA ILE A 1075 -46.99 -19.52 91.73
C ILE A 1075 -48.27 -19.44 92.56
N TYR A 1076 -48.20 -19.85 93.83
CA TYR A 1076 -49.31 -19.75 94.77
C TYR A 1076 -49.73 -18.29 94.95
N ASP A 1077 -48.79 -17.39 95.23
CA ASP A 1077 -49.04 -15.96 95.46
C ASP A 1077 -49.60 -15.27 94.21
N LYS A 1078 -49.05 -15.57 93.01
CA LYS A 1078 -49.58 -15.05 91.74
C LYS A 1078 -51.01 -15.53 91.46
N TRP A 1079 -51.35 -16.76 91.84
CA TRP A 1079 -52.73 -17.25 91.73
C TRP A 1079 -53.65 -16.55 92.74
N THR A 1080 -53.18 -16.34 93.98
CA THR A 1080 -53.91 -15.60 95.03
C THR A 1080 -54.21 -14.17 94.60
N GLU A 1081 -53.25 -13.48 93.98
CA GLU A 1081 -53.43 -12.13 93.44
C GLU A 1081 -54.48 -12.12 92.32
N PHE A 1082 -54.39 -13.08 91.39
CA PHE A 1082 -55.33 -13.18 90.27
C PHE A 1082 -56.79 -13.33 90.71
N ILE A 1083 -57.08 -14.23 91.65
CA ILE A 1083 -58.47 -14.49 92.09
C ILE A 1083 -59.07 -13.39 92.98
N ASN A 1084 -58.23 -12.56 93.63
CA ASN A 1084 -58.66 -11.47 94.51
C ASN A 1084 -58.68 -10.10 93.83
N ASN A 1085 -58.11 -9.98 92.63
CA ASN A 1085 -58.09 -8.76 91.84
C ASN A 1085 -59.52 -8.25 91.58
N PRO A 1086 -59.86 -6.97 91.83
CA PRO A 1086 -61.21 -6.42 91.66
C PRO A 1086 -61.86 -6.70 90.30
N GLN A 1087 -61.07 -6.77 89.22
CA GLN A 1087 -61.55 -7.05 87.86
C GLN A 1087 -62.03 -8.50 87.69
N TYR A 1088 -61.37 -9.46 88.33
CA TYR A 1088 -61.60 -10.89 88.12
C TYR A 1088 -62.38 -11.56 89.27
N LYS A 1089 -62.35 -10.98 90.46
CA LYS A 1089 -62.91 -11.55 91.70
C LYS A 1089 -64.37 -11.99 91.59
N GLN A 1090 -65.19 -11.25 90.86
CA GLN A 1090 -66.61 -11.58 90.68
C GLN A 1090 -66.88 -12.91 89.96
N TYR A 1091 -65.90 -13.46 89.23
CA TYR A 1091 -66.04 -14.72 88.48
C TYR A 1091 -65.56 -15.96 89.26
N PHE A 1092 -64.97 -15.75 90.44
CA PHE A 1092 -64.40 -16.80 91.29
C PHE A 1092 -65.11 -16.97 92.64
N ASN A 1093 -66.03 -16.05 92.99
CA ASN A 1093 -66.92 -16.19 94.14
C ASN A 1093 -68.04 -17.21 93.91
#